data_AF-A0A239HWU6-F1
#
_entry.id   AF-A0A239HWU6-F1
#
_cell.length_a   1.000
_cell.length_b   1.000
_cell.length_c   1.000
_cell.angle_alpha   90.00
_cell.angle_beta   90.00
_cell.angle_gamma   90.00
#
_symmetry.space_group_name_H-M   'P 1'
#
loop_
_entity.id
_entity.type
_entity.pdbx_description
1 polymer ?
#
loop_
_entity_poly.entity_id
_entity_poly.type
_entity_poly.pdbx_seq_one_letter_code
_entity_poly.pdbx_strand_id
1 'polypeptide(L)'
;MEKARTTPDEVGIGRPRRWWSRWSALLFRAFVCVLGAALLLWLARAISALSNDGTDFFGWNLDKACADRGLSCGALTGFVLPWLSLALVTALFLIGRLWLVPRQRRKRSIDAPHEIVPTAGAIAGEVVGRDELCKVLMDSVHMRDGRRPQLLMGGVGTGKTAVLVQLAQMLARHKATPVAIRLRDVKKDFRFSDEAREQFLSQVHGRLLSSAEGDRIWQYLRQDDRVVVLADGLEEALSQDEHRDDHIRIALTRAKEEKLPLVIASRPHDSLRGMDASILELEPMSEEAALQYLGSGDVQGDPRRVDWIVETAGVAEAPLYLRIAHELNKERLLSHLVSDDDEPDGTVNTRQLDRSALRRNLLDTWNSALIRGRLYGHLPLTRDQRRATVTFVAALACAGLQQDRLEVGYREALVLGTDGERVAVDHIPPGADHWLTDLFAIPGLTAWVRATLPPLEDLGGQVTTRLAATWGTQLGLLEVRGETVRFQHSVLQAYLGSLALEELLKDPRNRDAFLTPAFEGHGRPGRELLIALVLLSRHSAAKRLAGGVSASAMEAREIEAAGLGRLVGYLEAQADRHAFDSKGLDILAAALEIDAVLPADARRQKHLAWTAAQRWASVRATDLRTLEEAKLGFIYRFGEALREVDRLTKAAHPQMLPKPAPPMEGEDHPHRADVRQAYRELFRIGFEEPASYPVRHAVAQELGAGGVTAFLALRPDFQEAIEALDTGAWQRNEVVWRKIVMSAWLAPLFLGATRKESLSGGGERVEQLTPTENLARWMGRVGRPEVRDRWQAAGGRDGEPRVQSGPRRAVAPAVETSDGEALGERALDRPVHDPEAVHHENPGSPWPGSRWRPAELPVSIEVALAQGFKYAANRRERHPRAQAEGRGDLAENALELLKRSGFWFSQLTLLQALGLWALPDEPEGRGGGKRIPGPSTRDVDGSDIRARVHHWVDVAGSLRDEGREPRDQGSAPRTHRFVVEAGELVIRALRSSRPERFMWIDEHGVTSKIGASAINRAELRKHHLWIPPSVGWSALHPRAQQLVADILILMNLADRGDDPRRREARLARANRRDLPPCITKDRKRLDPNREIGVAEGSQPGKTCPGECDFDLCPYPPKGEVNYHAELTEAFCRRQQTLLGYGFRRRRRPWQAMLPGDLTDFWGEMARRARR
;
A
#
# COMPACT_ATOMS: atom_id res chain seq x y z
N MET A 1 20.16 12.07 -35.59
CA MET A 1 19.96 10.63 -35.33
C MET A 1 21.16 10.10 -34.56
N GLU A 2 21.14 10.26 -33.24
CA GLU A 2 22.20 9.78 -32.35
C GLU A 2 21.51 8.76 -31.43
N LYS A 3 21.79 7.47 -31.65
CA LYS A 3 21.28 6.39 -30.81
C LYS A 3 21.88 6.57 -29.42
N ALA A 4 21.12 7.23 -28.54
CA ALA A 4 21.35 7.23 -27.10
C ALA A 4 21.45 5.77 -26.65
N ARG A 5 22.69 5.30 -26.46
CA ARG A 5 22.99 4.07 -25.75
C ARG A 5 22.59 4.31 -24.30
N THR A 6 21.32 4.08 -23.99
CA THR A 6 20.85 3.91 -22.62
C THR A 6 21.66 2.78 -21.99
N THR A 7 22.57 3.13 -21.09
CA THR A 7 23.33 2.18 -20.29
C THR A 7 22.37 1.25 -19.53
N PRO A 8 22.62 -0.06 -19.43
CA PRO A 8 21.70 -1.03 -18.81
C PRO A 8 21.44 -0.86 -17.30
N ASP A 9 22.02 0.15 -16.65
CA ASP A 9 21.90 0.40 -15.20
C ASP A 9 20.60 1.14 -14.81
N GLU A 10 19.71 1.43 -15.75
CA GLU A 10 18.53 2.24 -15.51
C GLU A 10 17.23 1.44 -15.64
N VAL A 11 16.82 0.78 -14.54
CA VAL A 11 15.45 0.61 -14.01
C VAL A 11 15.39 -0.66 -13.14
N GLY A 12 14.92 -0.50 -11.90
CA GLY A 12 14.55 -1.61 -11.02
C GLY A 12 15.70 -2.47 -10.45
N ILE A 13 15.33 -3.60 -9.86
CA ILE A 13 16.26 -4.63 -9.40
C ILE A 13 16.98 -5.20 -10.63
N GLY A 14 18.30 -5.38 -10.51
CA GLY A 14 19.15 -5.92 -11.57
C GLY A 14 18.64 -7.27 -12.09
N ARG A 15 19.05 -7.65 -13.30
CA ARG A 15 18.57 -8.90 -13.91
C ARG A 15 18.86 -10.10 -12.99
N PRO A 16 17.86 -10.95 -12.69
CA PRO A 16 18.08 -12.08 -11.79
C PRO A 16 19.08 -13.06 -12.39
N ARG A 17 19.82 -13.74 -11.52
CA ARG A 17 20.85 -14.69 -11.96
C ARG A 17 20.24 -15.85 -12.74
N ARG A 18 21.00 -16.36 -13.71
CA ARG A 18 20.65 -17.62 -14.38
C ARG A 18 20.96 -18.79 -13.44
N TRP A 19 20.08 -19.78 -13.40
CA TRP A 19 20.33 -21.02 -12.67
C TRP A 19 21.27 -21.91 -13.49
N TRP A 20 22.57 -21.76 -13.28
CA TRP A 20 23.61 -22.58 -13.88
C TRP A 20 23.78 -23.88 -13.09
N SER A 21 24.10 -24.97 -13.79
CA SER A 21 24.54 -26.19 -13.10
C SER A 21 25.86 -25.94 -12.38
N ARG A 22 26.10 -26.66 -11.29
CA ARG A 22 27.35 -26.55 -10.53
C ARG A 22 28.56 -26.77 -11.44
N TRP A 23 29.64 -26.05 -11.17
CA TRP A 23 30.89 -26.17 -11.95
C TRP A 23 31.40 -27.61 -11.98
N SER A 24 31.28 -28.35 -10.87
CA SER A 24 31.60 -29.79 -10.82
C SER A 24 30.73 -30.63 -11.75
N ALA A 25 29.43 -30.35 -11.83
CA ALA A 25 28.52 -31.03 -12.74
C ALA A 25 28.77 -30.68 -14.22
N LEU A 26 29.23 -29.45 -14.51
CA LEU A 26 29.66 -29.04 -15.85
C LEU A 26 30.95 -29.76 -16.26
N LEU A 27 31.94 -29.84 -15.36
CA LEU A 27 33.20 -30.54 -15.60
C LEU A 27 32.96 -32.04 -15.80
N PHE A 28 32.12 -32.67 -14.98
CA PHE A 28 31.74 -34.07 -15.16
C PHE A 28 31.05 -34.33 -16.51
N ARG A 29 30.13 -33.44 -16.93
CA ARG A 29 29.49 -33.53 -18.26
C ARG A 29 30.51 -33.41 -19.37
N ALA A 30 31.39 -32.41 -19.30
CA ALA A 30 32.44 -32.21 -20.30
C ALA A 30 33.33 -33.46 -20.38
N PHE A 31 33.74 -34.01 -19.23
CA PHE A 31 34.54 -35.23 -19.13
C PHE A 31 33.84 -36.44 -19.76
N VAL A 32 32.58 -36.72 -19.40
CA VAL A 32 31.80 -37.84 -19.96
C VAL A 32 31.54 -37.65 -21.45
N CYS A 33 31.27 -36.43 -21.91
CA CYS A 33 31.09 -36.13 -23.33
C CYS A 33 32.40 -36.28 -24.12
N VAL A 34 33.54 -35.89 -23.55
CA VAL A 34 34.87 -36.08 -24.16
C VAL A 34 35.20 -37.56 -24.27
N LEU A 35 34.95 -38.36 -23.24
CA LEU A 35 35.11 -39.82 -23.27
C LEU A 35 34.19 -40.48 -24.31
N GLY A 36 32.92 -40.08 -24.38
CA GLY A 36 31.99 -40.57 -25.39
C GLY A 36 32.40 -40.16 -26.81
N ALA A 37 32.86 -38.93 -27.01
CA ALA A 37 33.39 -38.46 -28.29
C ALA A 37 34.67 -39.19 -28.70
N ALA A 38 35.55 -39.50 -27.74
CA ALA A 38 36.75 -40.30 -27.98
C ALA A 38 36.39 -41.71 -28.49
N LEU A 39 35.34 -42.34 -27.96
CA LEU A 39 34.83 -43.61 -28.48
C LEU A 39 34.28 -43.47 -29.90
N LEU A 40 33.50 -42.41 -30.19
CA LEU A 40 32.97 -42.17 -31.54
C LEU A 40 34.08 -41.91 -32.56
N LEU A 41 35.13 -41.18 -32.18
CA LEU A 41 36.34 -40.99 -32.99
C LEU A 41 37.08 -42.31 -33.21
N TRP A 42 37.16 -43.16 -32.19
CA TRP A 42 37.78 -44.49 -32.29
C TRP A 42 36.98 -45.41 -33.22
N LEU A 43 35.65 -45.41 -33.13
CA LEU A 43 34.75 -46.16 -34.04
C LEU A 43 34.81 -45.63 -35.47
N ALA A 44 34.77 -44.30 -35.67
CA ALA A 44 34.89 -43.69 -36.98
C ALA A 44 36.24 -44.04 -37.63
N ARG A 45 37.32 -44.09 -36.83
CA ARG A 45 38.63 -44.57 -37.29
C ARG A 45 38.60 -46.05 -37.66
N ALA A 46 38.00 -46.91 -36.84
CA ALA A 46 37.89 -48.35 -37.15
C ALA A 46 37.12 -48.60 -38.45
N ILE A 47 36.02 -47.86 -38.66
CA ILE A 47 35.22 -47.92 -39.90
C ILE A 47 36.02 -47.38 -41.09
N SER A 48 36.74 -46.26 -40.93
CA SER A 48 37.61 -45.71 -41.97
C SER A 48 38.76 -46.64 -42.35
N ALA A 49 39.30 -47.40 -41.40
CA ALA A 49 40.35 -48.39 -41.65
C ALA A 49 39.84 -49.63 -42.39
N LEU A 50 38.55 -49.98 -42.23
CA LEU A 50 37.88 -51.05 -42.99
C LEU A 50 37.54 -50.63 -44.43
N SER A 51 37.40 -49.33 -44.69
CA SER A 51 37.02 -48.80 -46.02
C SER A 51 38.21 -48.41 -46.91
N ASN A 52 39.38 -48.15 -46.34
CA ASN A 52 40.58 -47.79 -47.09
C ASN A 52 41.62 -48.92 -46.98
N ASP A 53 41.79 -49.70 -48.05
CA ASP A 53 42.95 -50.57 -48.21
C ASP A 53 44.22 -49.70 -48.23
N GLY A 54 44.88 -49.60 -47.08
CA GLY A 54 46.33 -49.42 -47.00
C GLY A 54 46.92 -48.02 -47.13
N THR A 55 46.28 -46.94 -46.65
CA THR A 55 47.02 -45.67 -46.44
C THR A 55 46.79 -45.02 -45.07
N ASP A 56 47.90 -44.91 -44.33
CA ASP A 56 48.06 -44.25 -43.05
C ASP A 56 47.69 -42.76 -43.12
N PHE A 57 46.53 -42.38 -42.59
CA PHE A 57 46.15 -40.96 -42.52
C PHE A 57 46.79 -40.22 -41.32
N PHE A 58 47.50 -40.89 -40.40
CA PHE A 58 48.13 -40.27 -39.22
C PHE A 58 49.41 -40.95 -38.68
N GLY A 59 50.02 -41.91 -39.39
CA GLY A 59 51.34 -42.47 -39.04
C GLY A 59 51.44 -43.28 -37.72
N TRP A 60 50.32 -43.56 -37.04
CA TRP A 60 50.29 -44.41 -35.83
C TRP A 60 49.52 -45.70 -36.10
N ASN A 61 50.27 -46.79 -36.24
CA ASN A 61 49.74 -48.14 -36.44
C ASN A 61 49.64 -48.83 -35.08
N LEU A 62 48.43 -48.91 -34.51
CA LEU A 62 48.20 -49.40 -33.15
C LEU A 62 48.61 -50.88 -33.00
N ASP A 63 48.44 -51.68 -34.06
CA ASP A 63 48.85 -53.09 -34.08
C ASP A 63 50.38 -53.26 -34.01
N LYS A 64 51.16 -52.39 -34.68
CA LYS A 64 52.62 -52.35 -34.50
C LYS A 64 53.01 -51.84 -33.11
N ALA A 65 52.35 -50.80 -32.60
CA ALA A 65 52.65 -50.23 -31.29
C ALA A 65 52.29 -51.15 -30.11
N CYS A 66 51.28 -52.03 -30.27
CA CYS A 66 50.93 -53.05 -29.29
C CYS A 66 51.85 -54.28 -29.38
N ALA A 67 52.29 -54.67 -30.58
CA ALA A 67 53.30 -55.71 -30.77
C ALA A 67 54.66 -55.32 -30.14
N ASP A 68 55.08 -54.06 -30.29
CA ASP A 68 56.38 -53.58 -29.77
C ASP A 68 56.42 -53.36 -28.24
N ARG A 69 55.28 -53.27 -27.56
CA ARG A 69 55.20 -53.02 -26.10
C ARG A 69 54.78 -54.23 -25.26
N GLY A 70 54.57 -55.41 -25.86
CA GLY A 70 54.21 -56.63 -25.14
C GLY A 70 52.87 -56.58 -24.39
N LEU A 71 52.01 -55.60 -24.71
CA LEU A 71 50.67 -55.44 -24.12
C LEU A 71 49.66 -56.11 -25.05
N SER A 72 48.89 -57.08 -24.52
CA SER A 72 47.84 -57.73 -25.31
C SER A 72 46.75 -56.71 -25.66
N CYS A 73 46.53 -56.49 -26.96
CA CYS A 73 45.45 -55.64 -27.48
C CYS A 73 44.09 -56.02 -26.86
N GLY A 74 43.88 -57.32 -26.60
CA GLY A 74 42.70 -57.88 -25.95
C GLY A 74 42.44 -57.38 -24.52
N ALA A 75 43.48 -57.10 -23.72
CA ALA A 75 43.29 -56.56 -22.36
C ALA A 75 42.89 -55.09 -22.38
N LEU A 76 43.42 -54.32 -23.34
CA LEU A 76 43.13 -52.90 -23.49
C LEU A 76 41.73 -52.69 -24.09
N THR A 77 41.33 -53.51 -25.07
CA THR A 77 39.94 -53.52 -25.58
C THR A 77 38.96 -54.11 -24.57
N GLY A 78 39.33 -55.16 -23.83
CA GLY A 78 38.48 -55.80 -22.83
C GLY A 78 38.19 -54.93 -21.60
N PHE A 79 39.16 -54.09 -21.18
CA PHE A 79 38.98 -53.19 -20.05
C PHE A 79 38.46 -51.82 -20.46
N VAL A 80 39.00 -51.16 -21.50
CA VAL A 80 38.68 -49.76 -21.82
C VAL A 80 37.34 -49.61 -22.54
N LEU A 81 36.98 -50.56 -23.42
CA LEU A 81 35.78 -50.46 -24.26
C LEU A 81 34.45 -50.48 -23.45
N PRO A 82 34.29 -51.30 -22.39
CA PRO A 82 33.10 -51.23 -21.52
C PRO A 82 32.94 -49.87 -20.82
N TRP A 83 34.03 -49.25 -20.37
CA TRP A 83 33.97 -47.93 -19.73
C TRP A 83 33.66 -46.82 -20.73
N LEU A 84 34.23 -46.89 -21.93
CA LEU A 84 33.93 -45.94 -23.01
C LEU A 84 32.49 -46.08 -23.52
N SER A 85 31.97 -47.31 -23.65
CA SER A 85 30.60 -47.54 -24.08
C SER A 85 29.59 -47.10 -23.00
N LEU A 86 29.87 -47.36 -21.72
CA LEU A 86 29.11 -46.80 -20.61
C LEU A 86 29.16 -45.27 -20.61
N ALA A 87 30.31 -44.66 -20.89
CA ALA A 87 30.47 -43.21 -20.99
C ALA A 87 29.67 -42.63 -22.16
N LEU A 88 29.64 -43.29 -23.32
CA LEU A 88 28.85 -42.88 -24.48
C LEU A 88 27.35 -42.98 -24.21
N VAL A 89 26.87 -44.09 -23.64
CA VAL A 89 25.45 -44.24 -23.26
C VAL A 89 25.06 -43.20 -22.22
N THR A 90 25.92 -42.96 -21.24
CA THR A 90 25.72 -41.91 -20.23
C THR A 90 25.73 -40.50 -20.86
N ALA A 91 26.63 -40.23 -21.80
CA ALA A 91 26.69 -38.96 -22.54
C ALA A 91 25.41 -38.75 -23.37
N LEU A 92 24.95 -39.77 -24.09
CA LEU A 92 23.69 -39.74 -24.85
C LEU A 92 22.48 -39.53 -23.94
N PHE A 93 22.46 -40.14 -22.75
CA PHE A 93 21.41 -39.89 -21.75
C PHE A 93 21.46 -38.46 -21.17
N LEU A 94 22.65 -37.98 -20.81
CA LEU A 94 22.90 -36.63 -20.30
C LEU A 94 22.54 -35.53 -21.32
N ILE A 95 22.91 -35.71 -22.59
CA ILE A 95 22.65 -34.77 -23.69
C ILE A 95 21.22 -34.91 -24.22
N GLY A 96 20.77 -36.13 -24.45
CA GLY A 96 19.48 -36.41 -25.10
C GLY A 96 18.30 -36.20 -24.17
N ARG A 97 18.28 -36.82 -22.99
CA ARG A 97 17.07 -36.86 -22.14
C ARG A 97 17.11 -35.86 -21.00
N LEU A 98 18.24 -35.75 -20.30
CA LEU A 98 18.40 -34.80 -19.18
C LEU A 98 18.45 -33.32 -19.62
N TRP A 99 18.67 -33.05 -20.92
CA TRP A 99 18.61 -31.70 -21.46
C TRP A 99 17.29 -31.40 -22.20
N LEU A 100 16.79 -32.33 -23.03
CA LEU A 100 15.60 -32.11 -23.85
C LEU A 100 14.32 -32.01 -23.02
N VAL A 101 14.13 -32.90 -22.05
CA VAL A 101 12.92 -32.92 -21.21
C VAL A 101 12.78 -31.62 -20.40
N PRO A 102 13.81 -31.14 -19.66
CA PRO A 102 13.71 -29.85 -18.98
C PRO A 102 13.67 -28.65 -19.93
N ARG A 103 14.31 -28.71 -21.12
CA ARG A 103 14.25 -27.62 -22.11
C ARG A 103 12.84 -27.46 -22.67
N GLN A 104 12.16 -28.54 -23.04
CA GLN A 104 10.79 -28.48 -23.53
C GLN A 104 9.80 -28.05 -22.44
N ARG A 105 9.95 -28.55 -21.21
CA ARG A 105 9.11 -28.11 -20.09
C ARG A 105 9.27 -26.60 -19.83
N ARG A 106 10.51 -26.11 -19.79
CA ARG A 106 10.78 -24.66 -19.65
C ARG A 106 10.17 -23.86 -20.79
N LYS A 107 10.21 -24.37 -22.02
CA LYS A 107 9.53 -23.73 -23.16
C LYS A 107 8.03 -23.62 -22.90
N ARG A 108 7.38 -24.70 -22.44
CA ARG A 108 5.96 -24.68 -22.04
C ARG A 108 5.66 -23.68 -20.92
N SER A 109 6.52 -23.59 -19.89
CA SER A 109 6.39 -22.59 -18.83
C SER A 109 6.61 -21.15 -19.30
N ILE A 110 7.25 -20.92 -20.46
CA ILE A 110 7.41 -19.60 -21.07
C ILE A 110 6.19 -19.25 -21.92
N ASP A 111 5.73 -20.22 -22.73
CA ASP A 111 4.69 -20.03 -23.75
C ASP A 111 3.28 -20.06 -23.14
N ALA A 112 3.04 -20.91 -22.14
CA ALA A 112 1.74 -21.10 -21.47
C ALA A 112 1.90 -21.27 -19.94
N PRO A 113 2.30 -20.21 -19.20
CA PRO A 113 2.55 -20.31 -17.76
C PRO A 113 1.30 -20.62 -16.92
N HIS A 114 0.11 -20.23 -17.38
CA HIS A 114 -1.16 -20.48 -16.70
C HIS A 114 -1.54 -21.98 -16.67
N GLU A 115 -1.11 -22.77 -17.66
CA GLU A 115 -1.31 -24.23 -17.66
C GLU A 115 -0.45 -24.95 -16.60
N ILE A 116 0.67 -24.33 -16.19
CA ILE A 116 1.59 -24.93 -15.21
C ILE A 116 1.08 -24.73 -13.79
N VAL A 117 0.42 -23.60 -13.51
CA VAL A 117 -0.12 -23.25 -12.20
C VAL A 117 -1.57 -23.74 -12.12
N PRO A 118 -1.84 -24.88 -11.45
CA PRO A 118 -3.16 -25.54 -11.50
C PRO A 118 -4.31 -24.69 -10.94
N THR A 119 -4.00 -23.71 -10.08
CA THR A 119 -4.96 -22.78 -9.47
C THR A 119 -5.26 -21.56 -10.33
N ALA A 120 -4.53 -21.33 -11.42
CA ALA A 120 -4.66 -20.12 -12.23
C ALA A 120 -5.96 -20.05 -13.04
N GLY A 121 -6.67 -21.17 -13.27
CA GLY A 121 -7.92 -21.17 -14.03
C GLY A 121 -7.82 -20.41 -15.35
N ALA A 122 -8.89 -19.72 -15.76
CA ALA A 122 -8.92 -18.85 -16.93
C ALA A 122 -8.35 -17.43 -16.65
N ILE A 123 -7.22 -17.30 -15.94
CA ILE A 123 -6.46 -16.03 -15.94
C ILE A 123 -5.90 -15.83 -17.36
N ALA A 124 -6.73 -15.28 -18.23
CA ALA A 124 -6.43 -14.97 -19.61
C ALA A 124 -5.88 -13.54 -19.68
N GLY A 125 -4.56 -13.39 -19.61
CA GLY A 125 -3.93 -12.07 -19.76
C GLY A 125 -2.46 -12.03 -19.38
N GLU A 126 -1.77 -10.99 -19.86
CA GLU A 126 -0.42 -10.63 -19.41
C GLU A 126 -0.50 -10.08 -17.97
N VAL A 127 0.31 -10.63 -17.05
CA VAL A 127 0.36 -10.16 -15.67
C VAL A 127 1.23 -8.90 -15.62
N VAL A 128 0.63 -7.77 -15.27
CA VAL A 128 1.28 -6.45 -15.28
C VAL A 128 1.70 -6.03 -13.86
N GLY A 129 2.84 -5.34 -13.74
CA GLY A 129 3.22 -4.64 -12.50
C GLY A 129 3.80 -5.49 -11.37
N ARG A 130 4.05 -6.80 -11.58
CA ARG A 130 4.63 -7.69 -10.55
C ARG A 130 6.06 -8.17 -10.85
N ASP A 131 6.72 -7.58 -11.85
CA ASP A 131 8.08 -7.96 -12.26
C ASP A 131 9.11 -7.80 -11.12
N GLU A 132 9.12 -6.66 -10.42
CA GLU A 132 10.08 -6.41 -9.34
C GLU A 132 9.90 -7.37 -8.18
N LEU A 133 8.66 -7.61 -7.77
CA LEU A 133 8.34 -8.61 -6.75
C LEU A 133 8.87 -9.99 -7.16
N CYS A 134 8.64 -10.40 -8.41
CA CYS A 134 9.17 -11.66 -8.93
C CYS A 134 10.71 -11.69 -8.92
N LYS A 135 11.39 -10.59 -9.24
CA LYS A 135 12.87 -10.52 -9.14
C LYS A 135 13.35 -10.68 -7.70
N VAL A 136 12.71 -10.03 -6.72
CA VAL A 136 13.03 -10.19 -5.29
C VAL A 136 12.87 -11.66 -4.87
N LEU A 137 11.74 -12.28 -5.22
CA LEU A 137 11.47 -13.69 -4.93
C LEU A 137 12.50 -14.62 -5.57
N MET A 138 12.89 -14.36 -6.82
CA MET A 138 13.92 -15.13 -7.52
C MET A 138 15.28 -15.02 -6.83
N ASP A 139 15.69 -13.81 -6.44
CA ASP A 139 16.98 -13.59 -5.76
C ASP A 139 17.00 -14.24 -4.37
N SER A 140 15.88 -14.19 -3.62
CA SER A 140 15.79 -14.78 -2.27
C SER A 140 15.83 -16.31 -2.29
N VAL A 141 15.19 -16.96 -3.27
CA VAL A 141 15.25 -18.43 -3.40
C VAL A 141 16.55 -18.91 -4.08
N HIS A 142 17.29 -18.05 -4.78
CA HIS A 142 18.51 -18.45 -5.47
C HIS A 142 19.67 -18.77 -4.51
N MET A 143 19.85 -18.03 -3.41
CA MET A 143 20.96 -18.24 -2.48
C MET A 143 20.73 -19.46 -1.59
N ARG A 144 21.60 -20.48 -1.67
CA ARG A 144 21.48 -21.71 -0.87
C ARG A 144 21.81 -21.51 0.61
N ASP A 145 22.71 -20.58 0.91
CA ASP A 145 23.09 -20.24 2.28
C ASP A 145 22.05 -19.28 2.89
N GLY A 146 21.32 -19.77 3.89
CA GLY A 146 20.22 -19.03 4.50
C GLY A 146 18.88 -19.10 3.74
N ARG A 147 18.74 -19.98 2.74
CA ARG A 147 17.49 -20.23 2.01
C ARG A 147 16.37 -20.66 2.94
N ARG A 148 15.17 -20.10 2.74
CA ARG A 148 13.94 -20.42 3.47
C ARG A 148 12.72 -20.34 2.57
N PRO A 149 11.61 -21.01 2.94
CA PRO A 149 10.32 -20.80 2.27
C PRO A 149 9.95 -19.31 2.24
N GLN A 150 9.55 -18.83 1.06
CA GLN A 150 9.05 -17.47 0.87
C GLN A 150 7.53 -17.52 0.86
N LEU A 151 6.88 -16.82 1.78
CA LEU A 151 5.42 -16.78 1.90
C LEU A 151 4.90 -15.45 1.36
N LEU A 152 4.22 -15.51 0.22
CA LEU A 152 3.52 -14.39 -0.39
C LEU A 152 2.11 -14.29 0.23
N MET A 153 1.95 -13.35 1.15
CA MET A 153 0.68 -13.06 1.81
C MET A 153 -0.12 -12.02 1.04
N GLY A 154 -1.44 -12.15 1.05
CA GLY A 154 -2.32 -11.11 0.52
C GLY A 154 -3.78 -11.47 0.72
N GLY A 155 -4.65 -10.48 0.72
CA GLY A 155 -6.10 -10.68 0.75
C GLY A 155 -6.62 -11.49 -0.45
N VAL A 156 -7.90 -11.83 -0.41
CA VAL A 156 -8.59 -12.46 -1.55
C VAL A 156 -8.51 -11.56 -2.78
N GLY A 157 -8.22 -12.15 -3.93
CA GLY A 157 -8.21 -11.41 -5.19
C GLY A 157 -7.01 -10.49 -5.40
N THR A 158 -6.07 -10.33 -4.46
CA THR A 158 -4.87 -9.44 -4.59
C THR A 158 -3.90 -9.79 -5.73
N GLY A 159 -4.13 -10.91 -6.42
CA GLY A 159 -3.30 -11.37 -7.54
C GLY A 159 -2.18 -12.33 -7.16
N LYS A 160 -2.25 -13.01 -6.00
CA LYS A 160 -1.23 -13.98 -5.56
C LYS A 160 -0.95 -15.05 -6.61
N THR A 161 -2.01 -15.68 -7.14
CA THR A 161 -1.89 -16.68 -8.21
C THR A 161 -1.31 -16.09 -9.50
N ALA A 162 -1.65 -14.83 -9.83
CA ALA A 162 -1.07 -14.13 -10.98
C ALA A 162 0.45 -13.91 -10.81
N VAL A 163 0.91 -13.57 -9.59
CA VAL A 163 2.34 -13.49 -9.26
C VAL A 163 3.02 -14.86 -9.43
N LEU A 164 2.39 -15.96 -8.99
CA LEU A 164 2.96 -17.30 -9.18
C LEU A 164 3.07 -17.68 -10.67
N VAL A 165 2.09 -17.30 -11.50
CA VAL A 165 2.12 -17.49 -12.96
C VAL A 165 3.28 -16.70 -13.59
N GLN A 166 3.42 -15.42 -13.25
CA GLN A 166 4.51 -14.59 -13.76
C GLN A 166 5.88 -15.08 -13.27
N LEU A 167 5.98 -15.46 -11.99
CA LEU A 167 7.19 -16.02 -11.40
C LEU A 167 7.60 -17.32 -12.09
N ALA A 168 6.67 -18.21 -12.40
CA ALA A 168 6.94 -19.42 -13.18
C ALA A 168 7.54 -19.09 -14.54
N GLN A 169 6.97 -18.10 -15.26
CA GLN A 169 7.48 -17.65 -16.54
C GLN A 169 8.91 -17.08 -16.43
N MET A 170 9.15 -16.20 -15.45
CA MET A 170 10.45 -15.57 -15.22
C MET A 170 11.53 -16.57 -14.80
N LEU A 171 11.20 -17.51 -13.90
CA LEU A 171 12.08 -18.61 -13.49
C LEU A 171 12.51 -19.44 -14.70
N ALA A 172 11.58 -19.79 -15.58
CA ALA A 172 11.85 -20.55 -16.79
C ALA A 172 12.76 -19.78 -17.77
N ARG A 173 12.51 -18.48 -17.98
CA ARG A 173 13.39 -17.58 -18.78
C ARG A 173 14.82 -17.53 -18.22
N HIS A 174 14.98 -17.64 -16.91
CA HIS A 174 16.28 -17.67 -16.22
C HIS A 174 16.86 -19.08 -15.98
N LYS A 175 16.38 -20.08 -16.74
CA LYS A 175 16.85 -21.48 -16.76
C LYS A 175 16.48 -22.35 -15.55
N ALA A 176 15.69 -21.83 -14.60
CA ALA A 176 15.10 -22.64 -13.53
C ALA A 176 13.93 -23.49 -14.06
N THR A 177 13.52 -24.48 -13.30
CA THR A 177 12.41 -25.38 -13.59
C THR A 177 11.32 -25.19 -12.53
N PRO A 178 10.30 -24.34 -12.79
CA PRO A 178 9.22 -24.12 -11.84
C PRO A 178 8.30 -25.33 -11.76
N VAL A 179 7.81 -25.64 -10.55
CA VAL A 179 6.85 -26.72 -10.29
C VAL A 179 5.76 -26.18 -9.40
N ALA A 180 4.56 -26.01 -9.94
CA ALA A 180 3.45 -25.46 -9.18
C ALA A 180 2.57 -26.57 -8.61
N ILE A 181 2.36 -26.55 -7.29
CA ILE A 181 1.53 -27.48 -6.53
C ILE A 181 0.33 -26.76 -5.93
N ARG A 182 -0.79 -27.46 -5.82
CA ARG A 182 -2.01 -26.97 -5.17
C ARG A 182 -2.11 -27.56 -3.77
N LEU A 183 -2.12 -26.72 -2.75
CA LEU A 183 -2.07 -27.17 -1.36
C LEU A 183 -3.42 -27.63 -0.80
N ARG A 184 -4.53 -27.34 -1.50
CA ARG A 184 -5.86 -27.79 -1.08
C ARG A 184 -6.00 -29.31 -1.03
N ASP A 185 -5.31 -30.02 -1.91
CA ASP A 185 -5.51 -31.45 -2.15
C ASP A 185 -4.48 -32.32 -1.38
N VAL A 186 -3.70 -31.70 -0.48
CA VAL A 186 -2.63 -32.39 0.27
C VAL A 186 -3.18 -33.23 1.41
N LYS A 187 -2.50 -34.35 1.67
CA LYS A 187 -2.81 -35.27 2.77
C LYS A 187 -2.13 -34.83 4.07
N LYS A 188 -2.50 -35.46 5.19
CA LYS A 188 -1.81 -35.30 6.47
C LYS A 188 -0.31 -35.65 6.30
N ASP A 189 0.55 -34.91 7.02
CA ASP A 189 2.01 -35.06 7.00
C ASP A 189 2.72 -34.89 5.64
N PHE A 190 2.09 -34.16 4.72
CA PHE A 190 2.65 -33.89 3.39
C PHE A 190 4.05 -33.25 3.42
N ARG A 191 4.82 -33.48 2.35
CA ARG A 191 6.11 -32.84 2.12
C ARG A 191 6.09 -32.10 0.79
N PHE A 192 6.46 -30.83 0.81
CA PHE A 192 6.53 -29.98 -0.39
C PHE A 192 7.40 -30.59 -1.52
N SER A 193 8.48 -31.30 -1.16
CA SER A 193 9.35 -31.99 -2.12
C SER A 193 8.65 -33.12 -2.87
N ASP A 194 7.77 -33.84 -2.16
CA ASP A 194 7.18 -35.09 -2.65
C ASP A 194 5.96 -34.76 -3.50
N GLU A 195 5.12 -33.82 -3.04
CA GLU A 195 4.04 -33.23 -3.83
C GLU A 195 4.56 -32.61 -5.14
N ALA A 196 5.69 -31.89 -5.07
CA ALA A 196 6.31 -31.32 -6.27
C ALA A 196 6.90 -32.40 -7.19
N ARG A 197 7.41 -33.51 -6.65
CA ARG A 197 7.88 -34.64 -7.45
C ARG A 197 6.71 -35.29 -8.20
N GLU A 198 5.63 -35.61 -7.50
CA GLU A 198 4.45 -36.24 -8.11
C GLU A 198 3.86 -35.35 -9.20
N GLN A 199 3.72 -34.06 -8.92
CA GLN A 199 3.25 -33.07 -9.89
C GLN A 199 4.21 -32.89 -11.08
N PHE A 200 5.52 -33.02 -10.87
CA PHE A 200 6.48 -33.03 -11.97
C PHE A 200 6.30 -34.27 -12.87
N LEU A 201 6.15 -35.44 -12.26
CA LEU A 201 6.02 -36.70 -12.98
C LEU A 201 4.70 -36.77 -13.76
N SER A 202 3.59 -36.31 -13.18
CA SER A 202 2.27 -36.28 -13.85
C SER A 202 2.30 -35.43 -15.13
N GLN A 203 3.00 -34.28 -15.10
CA GLN A 203 3.14 -33.38 -16.24
C GLN A 203 4.06 -33.91 -17.35
N VAL A 204 4.94 -34.88 -17.05
CA VAL A 204 5.94 -35.41 -17.99
C VAL A 204 5.64 -36.86 -18.41
N HIS A 205 4.66 -37.52 -17.78
CA HIS A 205 4.37 -38.96 -17.88
C HIS A 205 4.28 -39.47 -19.33
N GLY A 206 3.59 -38.75 -20.22
CA GLY A 206 3.46 -39.14 -21.65
C GLY A 206 4.74 -39.08 -22.49
N ARG A 207 5.91 -38.76 -21.90
CA ARG A 207 7.19 -38.60 -22.60
C ARG A 207 8.35 -39.37 -21.96
N LEU A 208 8.10 -40.04 -20.84
CA LEU A 208 9.08 -40.88 -20.13
C LEU A 208 9.03 -42.29 -20.70
N LEU A 209 10.18 -42.95 -20.82
CA LEU A 209 10.24 -44.37 -21.21
C LEU A 209 9.94 -45.29 -20.01
N SER A 210 10.17 -44.81 -18.78
CA SER A 210 9.83 -45.49 -17.54
C SER A 210 9.65 -44.52 -16.37
N SER A 211 8.97 -44.95 -15.30
CA SER A 211 8.86 -44.19 -14.04
C SER A 211 10.24 -43.90 -13.41
N ALA A 212 11.15 -44.88 -13.46
CA ALA A 212 12.51 -44.75 -12.96
C ALA A 212 13.34 -43.68 -13.68
N GLU A 213 13.07 -43.42 -14.97
CA GLU A 213 13.69 -42.33 -15.72
C GLU A 213 13.28 -40.96 -15.15
N GLY A 214 11.99 -40.77 -14.89
CA GLY A 214 11.46 -39.55 -14.29
C GLY A 214 12.10 -39.22 -12.95
N ASP A 215 12.30 -40.25 -12.11
CA ASP A 215 12.96 -40.12 -10.81
C ASP A 215 14.42 -39.67 -10.91
N ARG A 216 15.17 -40.23 -11.85
CA ARG A 216 16.56 -39.80 -12.10
C ARG A 216 16.62 -38.35 -12.55
N ILE A 217 15.70 -37.92 -13.42
CA ILE A 217 15.62 -36.53 -13.90
C ILE A 217 15.30 -35.59 -12.73
N TRP A 218 14.34 -35.95 -11.88
CA TRP A 218 13.98 -35.17 -10.70
C TRP A 218 15.16 -34.99 -9.73
N GLN A 219 15.80 -36.10 -9.34
CA GLN A 219 16.95 -36.08 -8.43
C GLN A 219 18.08 -35.21 -8.97
N TYR A 220 18.36 -35.32 -10.26
CA TYR A 220 19.38 -34.51 -10.92
C TYR A 220 19.05 -33.02 -10.91
N LEU A 221 17.81 -32.64 -11.25
CA LEU A 221 17.39 -31.23 -11.21
C LEU A 221 17.46 -30.67 -9.79
N ARG A 222 17.10 -31.47 -8.77
CA ARG A 222 17.19 -31.09 -7.35
C ARG A 222 18.65 -30.90 -6.90
N GLN A 223 19.55 -31.81 -7.27
CA GLN A 223 20.97 -31.71 -6.90
C GLN A 223 21.65 -30.48 -7.52
N ASP A 224 21.28 -30.16 -8.77
CA ASP A 224 21.70 -28.94 -9.47
C ASP A 224 21.00 -27.67 -8.97
N ASP A 225 20.11 -27.80 -8.00
CA ASP A 225 19.31 -26.72 -7.41
C ASP A 225 18.37 -26.05 -8.42
N ARG A 226 18.07 -26.67 -9.56
CA ARG A 226 17.30 -26.03 -10.65
C ARG A 226 15.78 -26.11 -10.47
N VAL A 227 15.29 -26.80 -9.44
CA VAL A 227 13.85 -26.92 -9.17
C VAL A 227 13.43 -25.80 -8.23
N VAL A 228 12.38 -25.06 -8.60
CA VAL A 228 11.72 -24.11 -7.71
C VAL A 228 10.27 -24.52 -7.55
N VAL A 229 9.85 -24.76 -6.32
CA VAL A 229 8.49 -25.17 -5.97
C VAL A 229 7.65 -23.92 -5.72
N LEU A 230 6.50 -23.83 -6.39
CA LEU A 230 5.50 -22.78 -6.24
C LEU A 230 4.26 -23.44 -5.63
N ALA A 231 3.86 -23.08 -4.43
CA ALA A 231 2.71 -23.65 -3.76
C ALA A 231 1.60 -22.62 -3.66
N ASP A 232 0.37 -22.97 -4.04
CA ASP A 232 -0.78 -22.05 -3.94
C ASP A 232 -1.86 -22.58 -2.99
N GLY A 233 -2.47 -21.67 -2.24
CA GLY A 233 -3.59 -21.94 -1.34
C GLY A 233 -3.23 -22.60 -0.02
N LEU A 234 -2.18 -22.15 0.69
CA LEU A 234 -1.81 -22.70 2.00
C LEU A 234 -2.94 -22.57 3.03
N GLU A 235 -3.76 -21.53 2.92
CA GLU A 235 -4.95 -21.31 3.76
C GLU A 235 -6.02 -22.40 3.60
N GLU A 236 -6.02 -23.09 2.45
CA GLU A 236 -6.98 -24.16 2.13
C GLU A 236 -6.44 -25.56 2.47
N ALA A 237 -5.16 -25.67 2.82
CA ALA A 237 -4.52 -26.95 3.14
C ALA A 237 -5.05 -27.51 4.47
N LEU A 238 -5.53 -28.75 4.49
CA LEU A 238 -6.03 -29.42 5.71
C LEU A 238 -7.13 -28.63 6.45
N SER A 239 -7.98 -27.89 5.74
CA SER A 239 -8.97 -26.97 6.34
C SER A 239 -10.02 -27.64 7.25
N GLN A 240 -10.12 -28.97 7.22
CA GLN A 240 -11.03 -29.78 8.04
C GLN A 240 -10.33 -30.41 9.27
N ASP A 241 -9.04 -30.14 9.46
CA ASP A 241 -8.23 -30.72 10.54
C ASP A 241 -8.01 -29.70 11.68
N GLU A 242 -8.33 -30.10 12.91
CA GLU A 242 -8.12 -29.28 14.11
C GLU A 242 -6.62 -29.01 14.37
N HIS A 243 -5.72 -29.91 13.94
CA HIS A 243 -4.27 -29.79 14.10
C HIS A 243 -3.55 -29.33 12.83
N ARG A 244 -4.30 -28.73 11.89
CA ARG A 244 -3.79 -28.17 10.63
C ARG A 244 -2.51 -27.35 10.81
N ASP A 245 -2.47 -26.50 11.83
CA ASP A 245 -1.38 -25.56 12.08
C ASP A 245 -0.05 -26.25 12.38
N ASP A 246 -0.09 -27.34 13.14
CA ASP A 246 1.09 -28.12 13.49
C ASP A 246 1.64 -28.86 12.27
N HIS A 247 0.77 -29.45 11.45
CA HIS A 247 1.19 -30.10 10.21
C HIS A 247 1.85 -29.10 9.24
N ILE A 248 1.28 -27.89 9.08
CA ILE A 248 1.88 -26.84 8.23
C ILE A 248 3.25 -26.42 8.79
N ARG A 249 3.36 -26.23 10.10
CA ARG A 249 4.62 -25.83 10.76
C ARG A 249 5.71 -26.89 10.57
N ILE A 250 5.38 -28.17 10.69
CA ILE A 250 6.29 -29.29 10.45
C ILE A 250 6.75 -29.31 8.98
N ALA A 251 5.81 -29.16 8.03
CA ALA A 251 6.12 -29.18 6.60
C ALA A 251 7.09 -28.04 6.20
N LEU A 252 6.89 -26.84 6.74
CA LEU A 252 7.76 -25.68 6.50
C LEU A 252 9.14 -25.86 7.12
N THR A 253 9.21 -26.41 8.34
CA THR A 253 10.46 -26.70 9.03
C THR A 253 11.31 -27.69 8.22
N ARG A 254 10.69 -28.78 7.73
CA ARG A 254 11.34 -29.75 6.84
C ARG A 254 11.82 -29.12 5.53
N ALA A 255 10.99 -28.28 4.88
CA ALA A 255 11.38 -27.59 3.65
C ALA A 255 12.63 -26.70 3.82
N LYS A 256 12.76 -26.06 5.00
CA LYS A 256 13.95 -25.29 5.36
C LYS A 256 15.17 -26.20 5.58
N GLU A 257 15.03 -27.28 6.35
CA GLU A 257 16.13 -28.23 6.60
C GLU A 257 16.67 -28.81 5.29
N GLU A 258 15.77 -29.10 4.34
CA GLU A 258 16.11 -29.57 3.00
C GLU A 258 16.67 -28.48 2.07
N LYS A 259 16.68 -27.21 2.51
CA LYS A 259 17.04 -26.01 1.72
C LYS A 259 16.30 -25.96 0.38
N LEU A 260 15.01 -26.29 0.38
CA LEU A 260 14.16 -26.31 -0.81
C LEU A 260 13.88 -24.88 -1.30
N PRO A 261 14.10 -24.55 -2.59
CA PRO A 261 13.63 -23.30 -3.19
C PRO A 261 12.10 -23.33 -3.29
N LEU A 262 11.43 -22.68 -2.32
CA LEU A 262 9.99 -22.76 -2.13
C LEU A 262 9.38 -21.37 -2.02
N VAL A 263 8.38 -21.09 -2.84
CA VAL A 263 7.51 -19.90 -2.75
C VAL A 263 6.09 -20.38 -2.54
N ILE A 264 5.40 -19.85 -1.54
CA ILE A 264 4.05 -20.27 -1.12
C ILE A 264 3.16 -19.04 -1.17
N ALA A 265 2.00 -19.11 -1.80
CA ALA A 265 0.96 -18.10 -1.70
C ALA A 265 -0.04 -18.47 -0.59
N SER A 266 -0.37 -17.51 0.26
CA SER A 266 -1.36 -17.70 1.32
C SER A 266 -2.15 -16.43 1.65
N ARG A 267 -3.26 -16.58 2.35
CA ARG A 267 -3.96 -15.48 3.03
C ARG A 267 -3.35 -15.24 4.41
N PRO A 268 -3.50 -14.02 4.97
CA PRO A 268 -3.23 -13.79 6.39
C PRO A 268 -3.97 -14.81 7.25
N HIS A 269 -3.24 -15.58 8.07
CA HIS A 269 -3.82 -16.45 9.08
C HIS A 269 -2.88 -16.56 10.29
N ASP A 270 -3.45 -16.75 11.48
CA ASP A 270 -2.72 -16.67 12.75
C ASP A 270 -1.63 -17.74 12.90
N SER A 271 -1.82 -18.89 12.27
CA SER A 271 -0.85 -19.99 12.29
C SER A 271 0.49 -19.64 11.66
N LEU A 272 0.55 -18.62 10.79
CA LEU A 272 1.81 -18.17 10.15
C LEU A 272 2.77 -17.49 11.13
N ARG A 273 2.32 -17.18 12.35
CA ARG A 273 3.14 -16.56 13.39
C ARG A 273 4.24 -17.50 13.89
N GLY A 274 5.45 -16.97 14.01
CA GLY A 274 6.62 -17.72 14.47
C GLY A 274 7.09 -18.82 13.52
N MET A 275 6.52 -18.92 12.31
CA MET A 275 6.98 -19.85 11.30
C MET A 275 8.35 -19.42 10.76
N ASP A 276 9.19 -20.40 10.47
CA ASP A 276 10.54 -20.16 9.97
C ASP A 276 10.59 -19.90 8.45
N ALA A 277 9.74 -18.97 8.01
CA ALA A 277 9.54 -18.55 6.62
C ALA A 277 9.72 -17.03 6.48
N SER A 278 10.14 -16.58 5.30
CA SER A 278 10.21 -15.15 5.00
C SER A 278 8.89 -14.69 4.44
N ILE A 279 8.24 -13.72 5.08
CA ILE A 279 6.91 -13.25 4.71
C ILE A 279 7.02 -11.99 3.85
N LEU A 280 6.34 -12.00 2.71
CA LEU A 280 6.24 -10.91 1.76
C LEU A 280 4.77 -10.57 1.54
N GLU A 281 4.37 -9.35 1.83
CA GLU A 281 3.01 -8.89 1.60
C GLU A 281 2.84 -8.44 0.15
N LEU A 282 1.80 -8.96 -0.49
CA LEU A 282 1.40 -8.58 -1.82
C LEU A 282 0.60 -7.29 -1.73
N GLU A 283 1.28 -6.19 -2.03
CA GLU A 283 0.66 -4.89 -2.17
C GLU A 283 -0.44 -4.90 -3.24
N PRO A 284 -1.45 -4.04 -3.14
CA PRO A 284 -2.39 -3.84 -4.24
C PRO A 284 -1.65 -3.46 -5.52
N MET A 285 -2.29 -3.70 -6.67
CA MET A 285 -1.69 -3.31 -7.94
C MET A 285 -1.63 -1.78 -8.01
N SER A 286 -0.58 -1.25 -8.61
CA SER A 286 -0.45 0.19 -8.84
C SER A 286 -1.48 0.67 -9.88
N GLU A 287 -1.97 1.89 -9.76
CA GLU A 287 -2.89 2.50 -10.75
C GLU A 287 -2.29 2.51 -12.17
N GLU A 288 -0.97 2.66 -12.28
CA GLU A 288 -0.22 2.60 -13.55
C GLU A 288 -0.38 1.24 -14.23
N ALA A 289 -0.08 0.16 -13.51
CA ALA A 289 -0.26 -1.20 -13.98
C ALA A 289 -1.74 -1.49 -14.32
N ALA A 290 -2.69 -0.88 -13.60
CA ALA A 290 -4.11 -0.94 -13.95
C ALA A 290 -4.40 -0.29 -15.30
N LEU A 291 -3.88 0.93 -15.52
CA LEU A 291 -4.06 1.67 -16.77
C LEU A 291 -3.38 0.97 -17.95
N GLN A 292 -2.19 0.41 -17.74
CA GLN A 292 -1.48 -0.39 -18.75
C GLN A 292 -2.29 -1.64 -19.11
N TYR A 293 -2.86 -2.33 -18.11
CA TYR A 293 -3.72 -3.50 -18.33
C TYR A 293 -5.04 -3.14 -19.05
N LEU A 294 -5.60 -1.96 -18.81
CA LEU A 294 -6.78 -1.46 -19.52
C LEU A 294 -6.44 -0.94 -20.93
N GLY A 295 -5.22 -0.45 -21.14
CA GLY A 295 -4.72 0.14 -22.39
C GLY A 295 -4.02 -0.82 -23.34
N SER A 296 -3.75 -2.07 -22.95
CA SER A 296 -3.06 -3.07 -23.79
C SER A 296 -3.90 -3.60 -24.97
N GLY A 297 -5.14 -3.12 -25.15
CA GLY A 297 -5.98 -3.39 -26.31
C GLY A 297 -5.96 -2.24 -27.31
N ASP A 298 -6.13 -2.55 -28.60
CA ASP A 298 -6.10 -1.64 -29.78
C ASP A 298 -7.26 -0.60 -29.82
N VAL A 299 -7.85 -0.28 -28.66
CA VAL A 299 -9.08 0.48 -28.51
C VAL A 299 -8.76 1.95 -28.22
N GLN A 300 -9.05 2.83 -29.18
CA GLN A 300 -9.06 4.29 -29.02
C GLN A 300 -10.19 4.73 -28.05
N GLY A 301 -10.00 4.55 -26.75
CA GLY A 301 -10.86 5.10 -25.70
C GLY A 301 -10.40 6.50 -25.23
N ASP A 302 -11.26 7.25 -24.56
CA ASP A 302 -10.89 8.50 -23.87
C ASP A 302 -9.95 8.17 -22.69
N PRO A 303 -8.64 8.45 -22.78
CA PRO A 303 -7.68 8.04 -21.75
C PRO A 303 -7.93 8.74 -20.42
N ARG A 304 -8.61 9.90 -20.41
CA ARG A 304 -8.91 10.67 -19.19
C ARG A 304 -10.04 10.06 -18.38
N ARG A 305 -11.04 9.50 -19.05
CA ARG A 305 -12.16 8.84 -18.36
C ARG A 305 -11.72 7.54 -17.70
N VAL A 306 -10.89 6.74 -18.39
CA VAL A 306 -10.33 5.50 -17.83
C VAL A 306 -9.44 5.81 -16.62
N ASP A 307 -8.61 6.86 -16.72
CA ASP A 307 -7.79 7.38 -15.61
C ASP A 307 -8.64 7.72 -14.39
N TRP A 308 -9.68 8.55 -14.59
CA TRP A 308 -10.60 8.92 -13.51
C TRP A 308 -11.34 7.71 -12.90
N ILE A 309 -11.71 6.71 -13.70
CA ILE A 309 -12.34 5.48 -13.19
C ILE A 309 -11.36 4.68 -12.34
N VAL A 310 -10.12 4.50 -12.80
CA VAL A 310 -9.09 3.74 -12.06
C VAL A 310 -8.83 4.37 -10.69
N GLU A 311 -8.69 5.70 -10.64
CA GLU A 311 -8.47 6.47 -9.41
C GLU A 311 -9.72 6.45 -8.51
N THR A 312 -10.86 6.95 -9.00
CA THR A 312 -12.05 7.21 -8.16
C THR A 312 -12.68 5.91 -7.65
N ALA A 313 -12.73 4.84 -8.45
CA ALA A 313 -13.23 3.55 -7.98
C ALA A 313 -12.14 2.73 -7.26
N GLY A 314 -10.89 3.21 -7.20
CA GLY A 314 -9.75 2.46 -6.67
C GLY A 314 -9.68 1.06 -7.28
N VAL A 315 -9.76 0.99 -8.62
CA VAL A 315 -9.84 -0.26 -9.39
C VAL A 315 -8.55 -1.06 -9.26
N ALA A 316 -7.42 -0.35 -9.12
CA ALA A 316 -6.10 -0.94 -8.91
C ALA A 316 -6.01 -1.74 -7.61
N GLU A 317 -6.80 -1.36 -6.60
CA GLU A 317 -6.84 -2.03 -5.31
C GLU A 317 -7.71 -3.29 -5.30
N ALA A 318 -8.54 -3.50 -6.33
CA ALA A 318 -9.57 -4.51 -6.33
C ALA A 318 -9.68 -5.23 -7.69
N PRO A 319 -8.98 -6.36 -7.87
CA PRO A 319 -8.82 -6.99 -9.19
C PRO A 319 -10.10 -7.46 -9.88
N LEU A 320 -11.19 -7.73 -9.14
CA LEU A 320 -12.50 -7.94 -9.75
C LEU A 320 -12.97 -6.72 -10.55
N TYR A 321 -12.88 -5.52 -9.96
CA TYR A 321 -13.25 -4.29 -10.67
C TYR A 321 -12.32 -4.02 -11.85
N LEU A 322 -11.04 -4.39 -11.75
CA LEU A 322 -10.11 -4.29 -12.88
C LEU A 322 -10.53 -5.19 -14.04
N ARG A 323 -10.88 -6.44 -13.75
CA ARG A 323 -11.39 -7.38 -14.76
C ARG A 323 -12.67 -6.85 -15.38
N ILE A 324 -13.62 -6.38 -14.57
CA ILE A 324 -14.88 -5.80 -15.05
C ILE A 324 -14.62 -4.57 -15.92
N ALA A 325 -13.76 -3.64 -15.48
CA ALA A 325 -13.39 -2.47 -16.26
C ALA A 325 -12.73 -2.87 -17.59
N HIS A 326 -11.89 -3.91 -17.61
CA HIS A 326 -11.28 -4.42 -18.83
C HIS A 326 -12.32 -5.00 -19.81
N GLU A 327 -13.24 -5.85 -19.32
CA GLU A 327 -14.34 -6.40 -20.13
C GLU A 327 -15.24 -5.30 -20.69
N LEU A 328 -15.60 -4.30 -19.88
CA LEU A 328 -16.39 -3.14 -20.30
C LEU A 328 -15.64 -2.26 -21.31
N ASN A 329 -14.32 -2.10 -21.15
CA ASN A 329 -13.50 -1.31 -22.08
C ASN A 329 -13.40 -1.99 -23.45
N LYS A 330 -13.29 -3.32 -23.48
CA LYS A 330 -13.27 -4.12 -24.71
C LYS A 330 -14.54 -3.92 -25.54
N GLU A 331 -15.69 -3.82 -24.87
CA GLU A 331 -17.00 -3.53 -25.47
C GLU A 331 -17.28 -2.02 -25.65
N ARG A 332 -16.29 -1.14 -25.44
CA ARG A 332 -16.38 0.34 -25.55
C ARG A 332 -17.38 1.02 -24.58
N LEU A 333 -17.85 0.32 -23.55
CA LEU A 333 -18.84 0.83 -22.58
C LEU A 333 -18.25 1.81 -21.55
N LEU A 334 -16.92 1.97 -21.54
CA LEU A 334 -16.23 3.01 -20.78
C LEU A 334 -16.03 4.33 -21.56
N SER A 335 -16.30 4.35 -22.87
CA SER A 335 -16.05 5.48 -23.76
C SER A 335 -17.27 6.41 -23.93
N HIS A 336 -17.04 7.69 -24.20
CA HIS A 336 -18.10 8.69 -24.47
C HIS A 336 -18.64 8.67 -25.92
N LEU A 337 -17.99 7.93 -26.84
CA LEU A 337 -18.22 8.04 -28.28
C LEU A 337 -19.26 7.06 -28.85
N VAL A 338 -20.18 6.57 -28.02
CA VAL A 338 -21.36 5.87 -28.55
C VAL A 338 -22.34 6.96 -28.99
N SER A 339 -22.64 7.01 -30.28
CA SER A 339 -23.57 7.97 -30.90
C SER A 339 -24.91 7.98 -30.17
N ASP A 340 -25.53 9.17 -30.08
CA ASP A 340 -26.83 9.46 -29.43
C ASP A 340 -28.02 8.61 -29.93
N ASP A 341 -27.82 7.73 -30.92
CA ASP A 341 -28.82 6.80 -31.45
C ASP A 341 -28.91 5.47 -30.66
N ASP A 342 -27.96 5.18 -29.76
CA ASP A 342 -28.02 4.05 -28.82
C ASP A 342 -28.34 4.55 -27.41
N GLU A 343 -29.48 4.11 -26.87
CA GLU A 343 -30.07 4.42 -25.55
C GLU A 343 -29.08 4.82 -24.41
N PRO A 344 -29.41 5.84 -23.59
CA PRO A 344 -28.55 6.40 -22.53
C PRO A 344 -28.15 5.41 -21.41
N ASP A 345 -28.75 4.22 -21.34
CA ASP A 345 -28.60 3.18 -20.31
C ASP A 345 -27.47 2.16 -20.59
N GLY A 346 -26.48 2.53 -21.41
CA GLY A 346 -25.43 1.62 -21.87
C GLY A 346 -24.01 1.86 -21.33
N THR A 347 -23.70 3.05 -20.80
CA THR A 347 -22.32 3.44 -20.44
C THR A 347 -22.14 3.75 -18.96
N VAL A 348 -20.92 3.59 -18.46
CA VAL A 348 -20.61 3.82 -17.04
C VAL A 348 -20.73 5.29 -16.68
N ASN A 349 -21.72 5.71 -15.89
CA ASN A 349 -21.84 7.10 -15.47
C ASN A 349 -20.64 7.50 -14.58
N THR A 350 -19.92 8.55 -14.97
CA THR A 350 -18.74 9.07 -14.26
C THR A 350 -18.98 10.44 -13.62
N ARG A 351 -20.19 11.00 -13.70
CA ARG A 351 -20.47 12.35 -13.22
C ARG A 351 -20.84 12.33 -11.73
N GLN A 352 -20.03 13.01 -10.91
CA GLN A 352 -20.37 13.37 -9.53
C GLN A 352 -20.71 12.18 -8.60
N LEU A 353 -20.07 11.03 -8.83
CA LEU A 353 -20.23 9.83 -8.01
C LEU A 353 -19.09 9.72 -6.99
N ASP A 354 -19.42 9.25 -5.79
CA ASP A 354 -18.42 8.79 -4.83
C ASP A 354 -17.84 7.42 -5.24
N ARG A 355 -16.81 6.96 -4.53
CA ARG A 355 -16.11 5.69 -4.83
C ARG A 355 -17.08 4.50 -4.89
N SER A 356 -17.95 4.39 -3.89
CA SER A 356 -18.92 3.29 -3.79
C SER A 356 -19.99 3.35 -4.88
N ALA A 357 -20.48 4.53 -5.24
CA ALA A 357 -21.44 4.70 -6.34
C ALA A 357 -20.80 4.39 -7.70
N LEU A 358 -19.54 4.77 -7.93
CA LEU A 358 -18.85 4.42 -9.17
C LEU A 358 -18.60 2.91 -9.27
N ARG A 359 -18.18 2.27 -8.17
CA ARG A 359 -18.05 0.81 -8.09
C ARG A 359 -19.37 0.10 -8.39
N ARG A 360 -20.47 0.58 -7.81
CA ARG A 360 -21.82 0.09 -8.10
C ARG A 360 -22.16 0.26 -9.57
N ASN A 361 -21.90 1.43 -10.15
CA ASN A 361 -22.21 1.71 -11.55
C ASN A 361 -21.41 0.83 -12.53
N LEU A 362 -20.15 0.52 -12.22
CA LEU A 362 -19.36 -0.48 -12.98
C LEU A 362 -20.04 -1.85 -12.96
N LEU A 363 -20.50 -2.30 -11.78
CA LEU A 363 -21.19 -3.59 -11.62
C LEU A 363 -22.55 -3.62 -12.33
N ASP A 364 -23.33 -2.53 -12.24
CA ASP A 364 -24.63 -2.41 -12.91
C ASP A 364 -24.48 -2.41 -14.44
N THR A 365 -23.49 -1.68 -14.96
CA THR A 365 -23.19 -1.67 -16.40
C THR A 365 -22.75 -3.05 -16.88
N TRP A 366 -21.92 -3.74 -16.09
CA TRP A 366 -21.46 -5.10 -16.38
C TRP A 366 -22.61 -6.12 -16.36
N ASN A 367 -23.47 -6.08 -15.34
CA ASN A 367 -24.65 -6.93 -15.25
C ASN A 367 -25.63 -6.68 -16.41
N SER A 368 -25.85 -5.42 -16.77
CA SER A 368 -26.66 -5.05 -17.94
C SER A 368 -26.06 -5.61 -19.24
N ALA A 369 -24.75 -5.49 -19.43
CA ALA A 369 -24.04 -6.03 -20.60
C ALA A 369 -24.08 -7.58 -20.66
N LEU A 370 -24.04 -8.26 -19.51
CA LEU A 370 -24.24 -9.71 -19.41
C LEU A 370 -25.64 -10.13 -19.82
N ILE A 371 -26.68 -9.49 -19.27
CA ILE A 371 -28.09 -9.81 -19.55
C ILE A 371 -28.41 -9.54 -21.03
N ARG A 372 -27.93 -8.42 -21.58
CA ARG A 372 -28.11 -8.06 -23.00
C ARG A 372 -27.31 -8.93 -23.97
N GLY A 373 -26.42 -9.81 -23.49
CA GLY A 373 -25.60 -10.68 -24.33
C GLY A 373 -24.43 -9.98 -25.04
N ARG A 374 -24.13 -8.72 -24.70
CA ARG A 374 -22.91 -8.03 -25.17
C ARG A 374 -21.65 -8.73 -24.64
N LEU A 375 -21.71 -9.17 -23.39
CA LEU A 375 -20.70 -10.05 -22.80
C LEU A 375 -21.11 -11.52 -22.95
N TYR A 376 -20.13 -12.38 -23.27
CA TYR A 376 -20.32 -13.81 -23.48
C TYR A 376 -21.41 -14.13 -24.53
N GLY A 377 -21.50 -13.34 -25.61
CA GLY A 377 -22.50 -13.52 -26.67
C GLY A 377 -22.42 -14.86 -27.42
N HIS A 378 -21.30 -15.60 -27.29
CA HIS A 378 -21.13 -16.94 -27.84
C HIS A 378 -21.96 -18.03 -27.12
N LEU A 379 -22.48 -17.74 -25.92
CA LEU A 379 -23.32 -18.69 -25.19
C LEU A 379 -24.76 -18.67 -25.74
N PRO A 380 -25.37 -19.85 -25.98
CA PRO A 380 -26.72 -19.98 -26.55
C PRO A 380 -27.81 -19.73 -25.48
N LEU A 381 -27.77 -18.59 -24.80
CA LEU A 381 -28.75 -18.17 -23.79
C LEU A 381 -29.45 -16.89 -24.25
N THR A 382 -30.78 -16.89 -24.21
CA THR A 382 -31.59 -15.70 -24.51
C THR A 382 -31.42 -14.62 -23.43
N ARG A 383 -31.84 -13.39 -23.74
CA ARG A 383 -31.83 -12.28 -22.78
C ARG A 383 -32.63 -12.62 -21.52
N ASP A 384 -33.79 -13.25 -21.67
CA ASP A 384 -34.67 -13.61 -20.56
C ASP A 384 -34.12 -14.77 -19.74
N GLN A 385 -33.49 -15.76 -20.38
CA GLN A 385 -32.76 -16.83 -19.67
C GLN A 385 -31.57 -16.28 -18.88
N ARG A 386 -30.82 -15.32 -19.43
CA ARG A 386 -29.72 -14.64 -18.72
C ARG A 386 -30.26 -13.84 -17.54
N ARG A 387 -31.36 -13.11 -17.72
CA ARG A 387 -32.04 -12.37 -16.64
C ARG A 387 -32.51 -13.32 -15.54
N ALA A 388 -33.17 -14.41 -15.88
CA ALA A 388 -33.59 -15.43 -14.92
C ALA A 388 -32.40 -16.04 -14.17
N THR A 389 -31.31 -16.34 -14.87
CA THR A 389 -30.07 -16.83 -14.27
C THR A 389 -29.54 -15.88 -13.20
N VAL A 390 -29.41 -14.58 -13.53
CA VAL A 390 -28.95 -13.57 -12.59
C VAL A 390 -29.89 -13.47 -11.38
N THR A 391 -31.21 -13.55 -11.57
CA THR A 391 -32.19 -13.50 -10.48
C THR A 391 -32.02 -14.66 -9.49
N PHE A 392 -31.97 -15.91 -9.96
CA PHE A 392 -31.76 -17.07 -9.07
C PHE A 392 -30.40 -17.03 -8.37
N VAL A 393 -29.35 -16.64 -9.10
CA VAL A 393 -28.01 -16.51 -8.52
C VAL A 393 -27.94 -15.39 -7.48
N ALA A 394 -28.65 -14.27 -7.69
CA ALA A 394 -28.76 -13.19 -6.73
C ALA A 394 -29.48 -13.61 -5.45
N ALA A 395 -30.53 -14.44 -5.56
CA ALA A 395 -31.21 -15.02 -4.39
C ALA A 395 -30.28 -15.96 -3.60
N LEU A 396 -29.52 -16.83 -4.28
CA LEU A 396 -28.48 -17.67 -3.66
C LEU A 396 -27.39 -16.82 -3.00
N ALA A 397 -26.97 -15.73 -3.65
CA ALA A 397 -25.98 -14.80 -3.10
C ALA A 397 -26.49 -14.18 -1.80
N CYS A 398 -27.74 -13.71 -1.79
CA CYS A 398 -28.39 -13.12 -0.62
C CYS A 398 -28.52 -14.12 0.54
N ALA A 399 -28.87 -15.38 0.26
CA ALA A 399 -28.87 -16.43 1.28
C ALA A 399 -27.46 -16.66 1.87
N GLY A 400 -26.43 -16.69 1.02
CA GLY A 400 -25.04 -16.79 1.48
C GLY A 400 -24.56 -15.59 2.30
N LEU A 401 -25.06 -14.36 2.01
CA LEU A 401 -24.77 -13.17 2.82
C LEU A 401 -25.33 -13.28 4.24
N GLN A 402 -26.54 -13.82 4.41
CA GLN A 402 -27.13 -14.07 5.74
C GLN A 402 -26.30 -15.08 6.55
N GLN A 403 -25.76 -16.08 5.86
CA GLN A 403 -25.04 -17.19 6.48
C GLN A 403 -23.56 -16.90 6.72
N ASP A 404 -23.03 -15.80 6.16
CA ASP A 404 -21.60 -15.45 6.11
C ASP A 404 -20.77 -16.54 5.41
N ARG A 405 -21.22 -16.97 4.22
CA ARG A 405 -20.55 -18.02 3.43
C ARG A 405 -20.50 -17.67 1.95
N LEU A 406 -19.32 -17.86 1.35
CA LEU A 406 -19.12 -17.82 -0.11
C LEU A 406 -19.58 -19.11 -0.81
N GLU A 407 -19.69 -20.20 -0.06
CA GLU A 407 -20.16 -21.49 -0.54
C GLU A 407 -21.52 -21.78 0.10
N VAL A 408 -22.56 -21.86 -0.73
CA VAL A 408 -23.96 -21.94 -0.34
C VAL A 408 -24.50 -23.31 -0.74
N GLY A 409 -25.00 -24.08 0.22
CA GLY A 409 -25.64 -25.36 -0.05
C GLY A 409 -27.08 -25.18 -0.51
N TYR A 410 -27.52 -25.95 -1.52
CA TYR A 410 -28.92 -25.89 -1.98
C TYR A 410 -29.90 -26.24 -0.84
N ARG A 411 -29.54 -27.21 0.01
CA ARG A 411 -30.37 -27.64 1.15
C ARG A 411 -30.54 -26.55 2.23
N GLU A 412 -29.54 -25.69 2.37
CA GLU A 412 -29.55 -24.59 3.35
C GLU A 412 -30.26 -23.35 2.79
N ALA A 413 -30.21 -23.16 1.46
CA ALA A 413 -30.83 -22.03 0.78
C ALA A 413 -32.30 -22.25 0.39
N LEU A 414 -32.71 -23.51 0.17
CA LEU A 414 -34.05 -23.89 -0.31
C LEU A 414 -34.82 -24.67 0.75
N VAL A 415 -36.15 -24.54 0.74
CA VAL A 415 -37.06 -25.38 1.52
C VAL A 415 -37.19 -26.73 0.81
N LEU A 416 -36.67 -27.80 1.42
CA LEU A 416 -36.84 -29.17 0.94
C LEU A 416 -38.10 -29.80 1.53
N GLY A 417 -38.83 -30.58 0.72
CA GLY A 417 -39.92 -31.44 1.20
C GLY A 417 -39.40 -32.53 2.14
N THR A 418 -40.28 -33.06 2.99
CA THR A 418 -39.94 -33.96 4.12
C THR A 418 -39.25 -35.27 3.72
N ASP A 419 -39.27 -35.68 2.45
CA ASP A 419 -38.72 -36.97 1.99
C ASP A 419 -37.53 -36.85 1.03
N GLY A 420 -36.95 -35.65 0.87
CA GLY A 420 -35.87 -35.43 -0.11
C GLY A 420 -36.34 -35.47 -1.58
N GLU A 421 -37.61 -35.75 -1.82
CA GLU A 421 -38.34 -35.40 -3.05
C GLU A 421 -39.00 -34.03 -2.94
N ARG A 422 -39.33 -33.46 -4.11
CA ARG A 422 -39.97 -32.15 -4.29
C ARG A 422 -41.14 -31.98 -3.30
N VAL A 423 -41.27 -30.80 -2.70
CA VAL A 423 -42.44 -30.43 -1.90
C VAL A 423 -43.69 -30.72 -2.74
N ALA A 424 -44.51 -31.68 -2.31
CA ALA A 424 -45.86 -31.83 -2.82
C ALA A 424 -46.63 -30.56 -2.45
N VAL A 425 -47.02 -29.82 -3.48
CA VAL A 425 -47.67 -28.52 -3.43
C VAL A 425 -49.14 -28.72 -3.03
N ASP A 426 -49.42 -29.20 -1.82
CA ASP A 426 -50.81 -29.52 -1.42
C ASP A 426 -51.54 -28.37 -0.70
N HIS A 427 -50.87 -27.26 -0.40
CA HIS A 427 -51.49 -26.07 0.21
C HIS A 427 -51.16 -24.76 -0.51
N ILE A 428 -51.20 -24.77 -1.84
CA ILE A 428 -51.15 -23.54 -2.65
C ILE A 428 -52.57 -23.23 -3.16
N PRO A 429 -53.07 -21.99 -2.99
CA PRO A 429 -54.40 -21.60 -3.46
C PRO A 429 -54.56 -21.89 -4.97
N PRO A 430 -55.73 -22.34 -5.44
CA PRO A 430 -55.97 -22.54 -6.87
C PRO A 430 -55.78 -21.20 -7.59
N GLY A 431 -54.78 -21.13 -8.46
CA GLY A 431 -54.42 -19.90 -9.19
C GLY A 431 -52.97 -19.41 -9.02
N ALA A 432 -52.14 -20.06 -8.19
CA ALA A 432 -50.70 -19.75 -8.15
C ALA A 432 -49.93 -20.58 -9.20
N ASP A 433 -49.12 -19.88 -9.98
CA ASP A 433 -48.41 -20.40 -11.15
C ASP A 433 -47.47 -21.58 -10.84
N HIS A 434 -47.65 -22.68 -11.58
CA HIS A 434 -46.98 -23.99 -11.44
C HIS A 434 -45.50 -24.03 -11.89
N TRP A 435 -44.86 -22.90 -12.17
CA TRP A 435 -43.55 -22.90 -12.85
C TRP A 435 -42.33 -22.69 -11.94
N LEU A 436 -42.49 -22.14 -10.73
CA LEU A 436 -41.40 -22.01 -9.76
C LEU A 436 -41.40 -23.20 -8.80
N THR A 437 -40.55 -24.20 -9.05
CA THR A 437 -40.45 -25.42 -8.22
C THR A 437 -39.67 -25.22 -6.93
N ASP A 438 -38.78 -24.23 -6.89
CA ASP A 438 -37.81 -24.05 -5.81
C ASP A 438 -38.22 -22.86 -4.92
N LEU A 439 -38.50 -23.13 -3.65
CA LEU A 439 -38.80 -22.11 -2.64
C LEU A 439 -37.55 -21.84 -1.81
N PHE A 440 -37.18 -20.57 -1.64
CA PHE A 440 -36.07 -20.17 -0.79
C PHE A 440 -36.49 -20.21 0.69
N ALA A 441 -35.57 -20.62 1.56
CA ALA A 441 -35.76 -20.69 3.01
C ALA A 441 -36.13 -19.33 3.62
N ILE A 442 -35.73 -18.24 2.97
CA ILE A 442 -36.13 -16.87 3.30
C ILE A 442 -37.38 -16.53 2.48
N PRO A 443 -38.59 -16.41 3.09
CA PRO A 443 -39.84 -16.24 2.35
C PRO A 443 -39.85 -15.04 1.40
N GLY A 444 -39.27 -13.92 1.83
CA GLY A 444 -39.16 -12.72 1.00
C GLY A 444 -38.29 -12.89 -0.25
N LEU A 445 -37.30 -13.80 -0.26
CA LEU A 445 -36.54 -14.10 -1.48
C LEU A 445 -37.39 -14.83 -2.51
N THR A 446 -38.23 -15.76 -2.08
CA THR A 446 -39.17 -16.46 -2.99
C THR A 446 -40.12 -15.46 -3.65
N ALA A 447 -40.69 -14.53 -2.87
CA ALA A 447 -41.56 -13.49 -3.40
C ALA A 447 -40.84 -12.59 -4.42
N TRP A 448 -39.61 -12.17 -4.10
CA TRP A 448 -38.79 -11.34 -4.99
C TRP A 448 -38.43 -12.06 -6.30
N VAL A 449 -38.05 -13.34 -6.24
CA VAL A 449 -37.75 -14.15 -7.44
C VAL A 449 -38.98 -14.23 -8.34
N ARG A 450 -40.17 -14.52 -7.78
CA ARG A 450 -41.43 -14.57 -8.54
C ARG A 450 -41.74 -13.23 -9.22
N ALA A 451 -41.61 -12.12 -8.50
CA ALA A 451 -41.91 -10.80 -9.03
C ALA A 451 -40.90 -10.35 -10.11
N THR A 452 -39.67 -10.86 -10.07
CA THR A 452 -38.60 -10.42 -10.96
C THR A 452 -38.52 -11.25 -12.24
N LEU A 453 -38.98 -12.50 -12.26
CA LEU A 453 -38.80 -13.38 -13.41
C LEU A 453 -39.65 -12.96 -14.63
N PRO A 454 -39.12 -13.13 -15.86
CA PRO A 454 -39.90 -12.94 -17.09
C PRO A 454 -41.09 -13.92 -17.17
N PRO A 455 -42.10 -13.63 -18.00
CA PRO A 455 -43.17 -14.58 -18.33
C PRO A 455 -42.62 -15.93 -18.80
N LEU A 456 -43.33 -17.02 -18.48
CA LEU A 456 -42.85 -18.38 -18.74
C LEU A 456 -42.65 -18.68 -20.24
N GLU A 457 -43.48 -18.06 -21.08
CA GLU A 457 -43.42 -18.17 -22.54
C GLU A 457 -42.05 -17.74 -23.10
N ASP A 458 -41.45 -16.71 -22.50
CA ASP A 458 -40.15 -16.14 -22.92
C ASP A 458 -38.95 -16.97 -22.45
N LEU A 459 -39.13 -17.82 -21.43
CA LEU A 459 -38.06 -18.63 -20.85
C LEU A 459 -37.82 -19.95 -21.61
N GLY A 460 -38.78 -20.36 -22.45
CA GLY A 460 -38.71 -21.60 -23.22
C GLY A 460 -38.81 -22.87 -22.37
N GLY A 461 -39.32 -22.77 -21.13
CA GLY A 461 -39.50 -23.90 -20.21
C GLY A 461 -39.28 -23.54 -18.73
N GLN A 462 -39.35 -24.56 -17.85
CA GLN A 462 -39.10 -24.40 -16.41
C GLN A 462 -37.61 -24.18 -16.11
N VAL A 463 -37.28 -23.10 -15.40
CA VAL A 463 -35.92 -22.80 -14.93
C VAL A 463 -35.82 -23.14 -13.45
N THR A 464 -35.02 -24.15 -13.10
CA THR A 464 -34.71 -24.51 -11.71
C THR A 464 -33.47 -23.76 -11.20
N THR A 465 -33.31 -23.69 -9.88
CA THR A 465 -32.15 -23.04 -9.25
C THR A 465 -30.83 -23.72 -9.66
N ARG A 466 -30.83 -25.04 -9.82
CA ARG A 466 -29.65 -25.82 -10.28
C ARG A 466 -29.30 -25.54 -11.75
N LEU A 467 -30.31 -25.42 -12.61
CA LEU A 467 -30.11 -25.06 -14.01
C LEU A 467 -29.54 -23.64 -14.12
N ALA A 468 -30.13 -22.70 -13.38
CA ALA A 468 -29.62 -21.33 -13.29
C ALA A 468 -28.18 -21.29 -12.74
N ALA A 469 -27.83 -22.10 -11.75
CA ALA A 469 -26.44 -22.19 -11.26
C ALA A 469 -25.47 -22.72 -12.33
N THR A 470 -25.91 -23.67 -13.16
CA THR A 470 -25.11 -24.20 -14.27
C THR A 470 -24.87 -23.12 -15.33
N TRP A 471 -25.91 -22.39 -15.74
CA TRP A 471 -25.78 -21.22 -16.62
C TRP A 471 -24.94 -20.11 -15.99
N GLY A 472 -25.09 -19.87 -14.68
CA GLY A 472 -24.29 -18.94 -13.90
C GLY A 472 -22.80 -19.31 -13.87
N THR A 473 -22.47 -20.60 -13.94
CA THR A 473 -21.08 -21.05 -14.10
C THR A 473 -20.51 -20.68 -15.46
N GLN A 474 -21.30 -20.85 -16.53
CA GLN A 474 -20.90 -20.46 -17.89
C GLN A 474 -20.75 -18.94 -18.04
N LEU A 475 -21.57 -18.16 -17.33
CA LEU A 475 -21.49 -16.70 -17.28
C LEU A 475 -20.40 -16.18 -16.33
N GLY A 476 -19.66 -17.06 -15.64
CA GLY A 476 -18.58 -16.68 -14.73
C GLY A 476 -19.04 -16.04 -13.41
N LEU A 477 -20.28 -16.28 -12.99
CA LEU A 477 -20.85 -15.75 -11.74
C LEU A 477 -20.49 -16.61 -10.51
N LEU A 478 -20.51 -17.93 -10.67
CA LEU A 478 -20.27 -18.90 -9.60
C LEU A 478 -19.65 -20.20 -10.16
N GLU A 479 -19.32 -21.15 -9.28
CA GLU A 479 -18.94 -22.51 -9.62
C GLU A 479 -19.91 -23.50 -8.93
N VAL A 480 -20.44 -24.47 -9.66
CA VAL A 480 -21.22 -25.57 -9.07
C VAL A 480 -20.28 -26.64 -8.52
N ARG A 481 -20.52 -27.08 -7.28
CA ARG A 481 -19.74 -28.12 -6.57
C ARG A 481 -20.67 -29.16 -5.94
N GLY A 482 -21.18 -30.07 -6.76
CA GLY A 482 -22.16 -31.07 -6.31
C GLY A 482 -23.43 -30.39 -5.78
N GLU A 483 -23.65 -30.46 -4.46
CA GLU A 483 -24.82 -29.90 -3.77
C GLU A 483 -24.61 -28.46 -3.24
N THR A 484 -23.48 -27.83 -3.57
CA THR A 484 -23.18 -26.44 -3.21
C THR A 484 -22.88 -25.60 -4.44
N VAL A 485 -23.05 -24.29 -4.31
CA VAL A 485 -22.53 -23.30 -5.25
C VAL A 485 -21.49 -22.44 -4.54
N ARG A 486 -20.42 -22.08 -5.23
CA ARG A 486 -19.37 -21.21 -4.70
C ARG A 486 -19.24 -19.95 -5.54
N PHE A 487 -19.37 -18.79 -4.93
CA PHE A 487 -19.11 -17.53 -5.61
C PHE A 487 -17.62 -17.34 -5.86
N GLN A 488 -17.25 -16.94 -7.08
CA GLN A 488 -15.84 -16.75 -7.45
C GLN A 488 -15.20 -15.58 -6.70
N HIS A 489 -15.99 -14.53 -6.42
CA HIS A 489 -15.52 -13.31 -5.75
C HIS A 489 -16.53 -12.82 -4.71
N SER A 490 -16.03 -12.41 -3.55
CA SER A 490 -16.82 -11.89 -2.43
C SER A 490 -17.62 -10.63 -2.77
N VAL A 491 -16.98 -9.68 -3.48
CA VAL A 491 -17.63 -8.46 -3.94
C VAL A 491 -18.76 -8.76 -4.95
N LEU A 492 -18.60 -9.80 -5.78
CA LEU A 492 -19.63 -10.21 -6.73
C LEU A 492 -20.85 -10.79 -6.00
N GLN A 493 -20.63 -11.62 -4.97
CA GLN A 493 -21.70 -12.08 -4.09
C GLN A 493 -22.40 -10.91 -3.41
N ALA A 494 -21.65 -9.95 -2.85
CA ALA A 494 -22.20 -8.75 -2.21
C ALA A 494 -23.06 -7.93 -3.18
N TYR A 495 -22.59 -7.73 -4.42
CA TYR A 495 -23.35 -7.05 -5.46
C TYR A 495 -24.63 -7.80 -5.83
N LEU A 496 -24.54 -9.08 -6.18
CA LEU A 496 -25.70 -9.87 -6.59
C LEU A 496 -26.72 -9.98 -5.46
N GLY A 497 -26.26 -10.20 -4.22
CA GLY A 497 -27.12 -10.23 -3.04
C GLY A 497 -27.80 -8.89 -2.78
N SER A 498 -27.12 -7.76 -3.01
CA SER A 498 -27.71 -6.42 -2.86
C SER A 498 -28.90 -6.16 -3.80
N LEU A 499 -28.99 -6.87 -4.93
CA LEU A 499 -30.15 -6.77 -5.85
C LEU A 499 -31.44 -7.29 -5.22
N ALA A 500 -31.34 -8.37 -4.43
CA ALA A 500 -32.48 -8.95 -3.72
C ALA A 500 -32.77 -8.23 -2.39
N LEU A 501 -31.71 -7.77 -1.70
CA LEU A 501 -31.85 -7.05 -0.42
C LEU A 501 -32.70 -5.79 -0.53
N GLU A 502 -32.69 -5.11 -1.69
CA GLU A 502 -33.47 -3.89 -1.90
C GLU A 502 -34.95 -4.09 -1.59
N GLU A 503 -35.54 -5.18 -2.09
CA GLU A 503 -36.96 -5.47 -1.86
C GLU A 503 -37.17 -6.13 -0.48
N LEU A 504 -36.23 -6.98 -0.08
CA LEU A 504 -36.32 -7.74 1.18
C LEU A 504 -36.36 -6.83 2.41
N LEU A 505 -35.61 -5.73 2.42
CA LEU A 505 -35.51 -4.83 3.56
C LEU A 505 -36.68 -3.83 3.66
N LYS A 506 -37.56 -3.74 2.65
CA LYS A 506 -38.75 -2.86 2.68
C LYS A 506 -39.81 -3.36 3.66
N ASP A 507 -40.07 -4.67 3.67
CA ASP A 507 -41.01 -5.29 4.61
C ASP A 507 -40.31 -5.53 5.96
N PRO A 508 -40.79 -4.96 7.08
CA PRO A 508 -40.21 -5.16 8.41
C PRO A 508 -40.03 -6.62 8.80
N ARG A 509 -40.98 -7.51 8.43
CA ARG A 509 -40.91 -8.93 8.79
C ARG A 509 -39.76 -9.63 8.06
N ASN A 510 -39.63 -9.37 6.76
CA ASN A 510 -38.54 -9.93 5.95
C ASN A 510 -37.19 -9.34 6.36
N ARG A 511 -37.15 -8.04 6.67
CA ARG A 511 -35.96 -7.35 7.15
C ARG A 511 -35.44 -7.98 8.44
N ASP A 512 -36.31 -8.16 9.43
CA ASP A 512 -35.89 -8.68 10.74
C ASP A 512 -35.55 -10.18 10.66
N ALA A 513 -36.26 -10.94 9.81
CA ALA A 513 -35.94 -12.33 9.49
C ALA A 513 -34.59 -12.46 8.76
N PHE A 514 -34.16 -11.44 8.01
CA PHE A 514 -32.86 -11.42 7.34
C PHE A 514 -31.73 -10.95 8.27
N LEU A 515 -31.85 -9.75 8.82
CA LEU A 515 -30.78 -9.06 9.55
C LEU A 515 -30.43 -9.76 10.87
N THR A 516 -31.42 -10.25 11.62
CA THR A 516 -31.18 -10.85 12.93
C THR A 516 -30.23 -12.07 12.83
N PRO A 517 -30.50 -13.11 11.99
CA PRO A 517 -29.54 -14.20 11.80
C PRO A 517 -28.22 -13.76 11.17
N ALA A 518 -28.22 -12.68 10.37
CA ALA A 518 -27.04 -12.19 9.68
C ALA A 518 -26.04 -11.47 10.60
N PHE A 519 -26.47 -11.01 11.78
CA PHE A 519 -25.62 -10.30 12.75
C PHE A 519 -25.42 -11.07 14.07
N GLU A 520 -26.32 -11.99 14.47
CA GLU A 520 -26.24 -12.67 15.78
C GLU A 520 -25.40 -13.97 15.78
N GLY A 521 -24.94 -14.45 14.63
CA GLY A 521 -24.10 -15.64 14.55
C GLY A 521 -22.65 -15.42 15.02
N HIS A 522 -21.98 -16.48 15.49
CA HIS A 522 -20.56 -16.44 15.82
C HIS A 522 -19.74 -16.04 14.58
N GLY A 523 -18.91 -15.01 14.70
CA GLY A 523 -18.11 -14.52 13.59
C GLY A 523 -18.88 -13.70 12.53
N ARG A 524 -20.15 -13.35 12.77
CA ARG A 524 -20.96 -12.46 11.92
C ARG A 524 -20.95 -11.00 12.43
N PRO A 525 -21.40 -10.00 11.66
CA PRO A 525 -21.68 -10.04 10.21
C PRO A 525 -20.42 -10.30 9.38
N GLY A 526 -20.62 -10.83 8.18
CA GLY A 526 -19.59 -10.95 7.15
C GLY A 526 -19.26 -9.60 6.51
N ARG A 527 -18.03 -9.44 6.01
CA ARG A 527 -17.61 -8.25 5.26
C ARG A 527 -18.46 -8.04 4.00
N GLU A 528 -18.84 -9.13 3.36
CA GLU A 528 -19.64 -9.18 2.14
C GLU A 528 -21.03 -8.57 2.36
N LEU A 529 -21.64 -8.83 3.52
CA LEU A 529 -22.91 -8.22 3.89
C LEU A 529 -22.77 -6.70 4.06
N LEU A 530 -21.72 -6.24 4.75
CA LEU A 530 -21.46 -4.80 4.91
C LEU A 530 -21.26 -4.11 3.55
N ILE A 531 -20.52 -4.74 2.63
CA ILE A 531 -20.37 -4.25 1.24
C ILE A 531 -21.72 -4.21 0.53
N ALA A 532 -22.55 -5.26 0.67
CA ALA A 532 -23.87 -5.32 0.03
C ALA A 532 -24.80 -4.20 0.50
N LEU A 533 -24.81 -3.90 1.81
CA LEU A 533 -25.59 -2.80 2.39
C LEU A 533 -25.11 -1.42 1.91
N VAL A 534 -23.80 -1.22 1.76
CA VAL A 534 -23.24 0.01 1.18
C VAL A 534 -23.64 0.14 -0.29
N LEU A 535 -23.50 -0.92 -1.10
CA LEU A 535 -23.92 -0.91 -2.51
C LEU A 535 -25.42 -0.63 -2.67
N LEU A 536 -26.25 -1.22 -1.79
CA LEU A 536 -27.68 -0.95 -1.72
C LEU A 536 -27.97 0.53 -1.49
N SER A 537 -27.30 1.16 -0.51
CA SER A 537 -27.50 2.59 -0.22
C SER A 537 -27.22 3.51 -1.42
N ARG A 538 -26.24 3.14 -2.27
CA ARG A 538 -25.88 3.91 -3.47
C ARG A 538 -26.92 3.77 -4.58
N HIS A 539 -27.46 2.57 -4.75
CA HIS A 539 -28.55 2.32 -5.68
C HIS A 539 -29.81 3.09 -5.27
N SER A 540 -30.17 3.05 -3.99
CA SER A 540 -31.26 3.84 -3.42
C SER A 540 -31.06 5.35 -3.63
N ALA A 541 -29.85 5.85 -3.34
CA ALA A 541 -29.53 7.26 -3.58
C ALA A 541 -29.65 7.66 -5.07
N ALA A 542 -29.24 6.78 -5.99
CA ALA A 542 -29.37 7.01 -7.43
C ALA A 542 -30.83 7.03 -7.90
N LYS A 543 -31.68 6.09 -7.45
CA LYS A 543 -33.13 6.09 -7.72
C LYS A 543 -33.80 7.35 -7.19
N ARG A 544 -33.45 7.74 -5.96
CA ARG A 544 -33.90 9.00 -5.36
C ARG A 544 -33.53 10.18 -6.26
N LEU A 545 -32.30 10.29 -6.76
CA LEU A 545 -31.90 11.39 -7.64
C LEU A 545 -32.59 11.35 -9.03
N ALA A 546 -32.90 10.16 -9.56
CA ALA A 546 -33.56 9.98 -10.86
C ALA A 546 -35.08 10.26 -10.83
N GLY A 547 -35.74 10.21 -9.67
CA GLY A 547 -37.18 10.42 -9.54
C GLY A 547 -37.68 11.78 -10.05
N GLY A 548 -38.88 11.82 -10.64
CA GLY A 548 -39.52 13.08 -11.05
C GLY A 548 -39.92 13.99 -9.88
N VAL A 549 -40.40 15.20 -10.18
CA VAL A 549 -40.81 16.22 -9.17
C VAL A 549 -42.25 16.02 -8.66
N SER A 550 -42.85 14.84 -8.89
CA SER A 550 -44.22 14.53 -8.44
C SER A 550 -44.29 14.38 -6.90
N ALA A 551 -45.43 14.72 -6.30
CA ALA A 551 -45.69 14.51 -4.87
C ALA A 551 -45.51 13.04 -4.45
N SER A 552 -45.98 12.08 -5.27
CA SER A 552 -45.79 10.64 -5.03
C SER A 552 -44.33 10.21 -5.11
N ALA A 553 -43.54 10.85 -5.97
CA ALA A 553 -42.11 10.60 -6.06
C ALA A 553 -41.39 11.18 -4.84
N MET A 554 -41.81 12.35 -4.35
CA MET A 554 -41.24 12.96 -3.15
C MET A 554 -41.49 12.11 -1.89
N GLU A 555 -42.72 11.60 -1.72
CA GLU A 555 -43.07 10.71 -0.61
C GLU A 555 -42.26 9.39 -0.67
N ALA A 556 -42.11 8.79 -1.86
CA ALA A 556 -41.29 7.60 -2.04
C ALA A 556 -39.81 7.83 -1.66
N ARG A 557 -39.27 9.02 -1.96
CA ARG A 557 -37.90 9.41 -1.59
C ARG A 557 -37.71 9.54 -0.07
N GLU A 558 -38.71 10.07 0.64
CA GLU A 558 -38.69 10.21 2.10
C GLU A 558 -38.76 8.85 2.79
N ILE A 559 -39.63 7.96 2.32
CA ILE A 559 -39.76 6.59 2.84
C ILE A 559 -38.43 5.82 2.70
N GLU A 560 -37.79 5.94 1.54
CA GLU A 560 -36.50 5.31 1.25
C GLU A 560 -35.39 5.86 2.16
N ALA A 561 -35.31 7.19 2.31
CA ALA A 561 -34.35 7.83 3.23
C ALA A 561 -34.57 7.39 4.68
N ALA A 562 -35.82 7.30 5.14
CA ALA A 562 -36.15 6.82 6.49
C ALA A 562 -35.77 5.33 6.68
N GLY A 563 -35.92 4.51 5.64
CA GLY A 563 -35.47 3.11 5.63
C GLY A 563 -33.97 2.97 5.86
N LEU A 564 -33.17 3.73 5.10
CA LEU A 564 -31.72 3.77 5.26
C LEU A 564 -31.30 4.35 6.62
N GLY A 565 -31.99 5.37 7.13
CA GLY A 565 -31.73 5.92 8.47
C GLY A 565 -31.97 4.89 9.60
N ARG A 566 -33.00 4.04 9.47
CA ARG A 566 -33.22 2.91 10.39
C ARG A 566 -32.10 1.87 10.29
N LEU A 567 -31.62 1.57 9.09
CA LEU A 567 -30.50 0.66 8.89
C LEU A 567 -29.21 1.18 9.55
N VAL A 568 -28.91 2.48 9.41
CA VAL A 568 -27.78 3.12 10.10
C VAL A 568 -27.89 2.96 11.62
N GLY A 569 -29.07 3.23 12.19
CA GLY A 569 -29.31 3.02 13.62
C GLY A 569 -29.17 1.56 14.07
N TYR A 570 -29.54 0.60 13.23
CA TYR A 570 -29.32 -0.82 13.50
C TYR A 570 -27.82 -1.17 13.48
N LEU A 571 -27.07 -0.70 12.49
CA LEU A 571 -25.62 -0.93 12.39
C LEU A 571 -24.87 -0.32 13.57
N GLU A 572 -25.27 0.87 14.01
CA GLU A 572 -24.76 1.51 15.23
C GLU A 572 -24.97 0.63 16.46
N ALA A 573 -26.20 0.15 16.69
CA ALA A 573 -26.48 -0.77 17.80
C ALA A 573 -25.71 -2.09 17.73
N GLN A 574 -25.42 -2.59 16.52
CA GLN A 574 -24.57 -3.77 16.34
C GLN A 574 -23.09 -3.46 16.60
N ALA A 575 -22.59 -2.31 16.15
CA ALA A 575 -21.24 -1.86 16.50
C ALA A 575 -21.05 -1.71 18.01
N ASP A 576 -22.09 -1.33 18.75
CA ASP A 576 -22.08 -1.27 20.22
C ASP A 576 -21.88 -2.65 20.85
N ARG A 577 -22.49 -3.71 20.29
CA ARG A 577 -22.27 -5.09 20.74
C ARG A 577 -20.83 -5.55 20.50
N HIS A 578 -20.17 -4.98 19.49
CA HIS A 578 -18.78 -5.26 19.11
C HIS A 578 -17.80 -4.15 19.52
N ALA A 579 -18.13 -3.35 20.55
CA ALA A 579 -17.39 -2.12 20.88
C ALA A 579 -15.89 -2.30 21.17
N PHE A 580 -15.45 -3.50 21.58
CA PHE A 580 -14.06 -3.82 21.91
C PHE A 580 -13.31 -4.61 20.82
N ASP A 581 -13.97 -4.97 19.73
CA ASP A 581 -13.39 -5.76 18.64
C ASP A 581 -13.18 -4.90 17.39
N SER A 582 -12.11 -5.17 16.65
CA SER A 582 -11.83 -4.68 15.29
C SER A 582 -13.06 -4.71 14.37
N LYS A 583 -13.93 -5.72 14.47
CA LYS A 583 -15.17 -5.80 13.70
C LYS A 583 -16.14 -4.64 13.97
N GLY A 584 -16.18 -4.10 15.18
CA GLY A 584 -16.97 -2.91 15.50
C GLY A 584 -16.61 -1.72 14.62
N LEU A 585 -15.32 -1.58 14.26
CA LEU A 585 -14.85 -0.54 13.34
C LEU A 585 -15.37 -0.77 11.91
N ASP A 586 -15.37 -2.01 11.42
CA ASP A 586 -15.88 -2.32 10.08
C ASP A 586 -17.37 -2.00 9.93
N ILE A 587 -18.16 -2.30 10.97
CA ILE A 587 -19.60 -1.99 11.05
C ILE A 587 -19.81 -0.48 11.10
N LEU A 588 -19.08 0.25 11.96
CA LEU A 588 -19.17 1.72 12.04
C LEU A 588 -18.77 2.38 10.71
N ALA A 589 -17.73 1.89 10.04
CA ALA A 589 -17.33 2.41 8.73
C ALA A 589 -18.43 2.20 7.68
N ALA A 590 -19.13 1.06 7.69
CA ALA A 590 -20.28 0.83 6.81
C ALA A 590 -21.45 1.75 7.16
N ALA A 591 -21.72 1.99 8.44
CA ALA A 591 -22.74 2.93 8.89
C ALA A 591 -22.44 4.36 8.41
N LEU A 592 -21.20 4.84 8.55
CA LEU A 592 -20.75 6.16 8.06
C LEU A 592 -20.91 6.30 6.54
N GLU A 593 -20.56 5.27 5.78
CA GLU A 593 -20.72 5.29 4.32
C GLU A 593 -22.19 5.34 3.89
N ILE A 594 -23.08 4.62 4.57
CA ILE A 594 -24.53 4.64 4.28
C ILE A 594 -25.13 5.99 4.72
N ASP A 595 -24.73 6.51 5.88
CA ASP A 595 -25.18 7.81 6.39
C ASP A 595 -24.81 8.96 5.43
N ALA A 596 -23.65 8.87 4.77
CA ALA A 596 -23.14 9.92 3.89
C ALA A 596 -24.08 10.31 2.73
N VAL A 597 -24.94 9.40 2.26
CA VAL A 597 -25.89 9.63 1.15
C VAL A 597 -27.30 10.02 1.60
N LEU A 598 -27.55 10.06 2.91
CA LEU A 598 -28.84 10.49 3.46
C LEU A 598 -29.06 12.00 3.26
N PRO A 599 -30.33 12.47 3.25
CA PRO A 599 -30.66 13.89 3.37
C PRO A 599 -30.07 14.50 4.64
N ALA A 600 -29.76 15.81 4.61
CA ALA A 600 -29.01 16.47 5.67
C ALA A 600 -29.66 16.36 7.06
N ASP A 601 -30.99 16.43 7.16
CA ASP A 601 -31.74 16.32 8.42
C ASP A 601 -31.75 14.90 9.02
N ALA A 602 -31.53 13.87 8.20
CA ALA A 602 -31.55 12.48 8.63
C ALA A 602 -30.16 11.92 8.98
N ARG A 603 -29.09 12.70 8.71
CA ARG A 603 -27.70 12.26 8.92
C ARG A 603 -27.35 12.18 10.40
N ARG A 604 -26.60 11.14 10.75
CA ARG A 604 -26.03 10.90 12.08
C ARG A 604 -24.50 10.96 12.09
N GLN A 605 -23.88 11.45 11.01
CA GLN A 605 -22.42 11.49 10.82
C GLN A 605 -21.66 12.02 12.04
N LYS A 606 -22.14 13.09 12.68
CA LYS A 606 -21.54 13.64 13.91
C LYS A 606 -21.53 12.64 15.07
N HIS A 607 -22.64 11.94 15.28
CA HIS A 607 -22.77 10.96 16.36
C HIS A 607 -21.90 9.72 16.10
N LEU A 608 -21.95 9.18 14.88
CA LEU A 608 -21.13 8.03 14.48
C LEU A 608 -19.63 8.33 14.61
N ALA A 609 -19.21 9.54 14.21
CA ALA A 609 -17.83 10.01 14.36
C ALA A 609 -17.41 10.08 15.84
N TRP A 610 -18.26 10.64 16.70
CA TRP A 610 -18.01 10.71 18.13
C TRP A 610 -17.91 9.31 18.76
N THR A 611 -18.80 8.39 18.39
CA THR A 611 -18.80 7.00 18.87
C THR A 611 -17.49 6.29 18.51
N ALA A 612 -16.99 6.49 17.28
CA ALA A 612 -15.71 5.93 16.86
C ALA A 612 -14.53 6.50 17.64
N ALA A 613 -14.50 7.83 17.87
CA ALA A 613 -13.43 8.48 18.63
C ALA A 613 -13.38 7.97 20.09
N GLN A 614 -14.52 7.87 20.77
CA GLN A 614 -14.58 7.41 22.16
C GLN A 614 -14.08 5.97 22.35
N ARG A 615 -14.27 5.10 21.35
CA ARG A 615 -13.90 3.69 21.43
C ARG A 615 -12.51 3.40 20.90
N TRP A 616 -11.86 4.38 20.27
CA TRP A 616 -10.65 4.18 19.49
C TRP A 616 -9.52 3.47 20.26
N ALA A 617 -9.30 3.90 21.51
CA ALA A 617 -8.28 3.33 22.39
C ALA A 617 -8.64 1.95 22.96
N SER A 618 -9.92 1.58 22.98
CA SER A 618 -10.40 0.33 23.57
C SER A 618 -10.52 -0.83 22.59
N VAL A 619 -10.42 -0.58 21.28
CA VAL A 619 -10.50 -1.63 20.25
C VAL A 619 -9.31 -2.56 20.33
N ARG A 620 -9.57 -3.87 20.34
CA ARG A 620 -8.58 -4.94 20.34
C ARG A 620 -8.79 -5.85 19.13
N ALA A 621 -7.72 -6.52 18.74
CA ALA A 621 -7.76 -7.60 17.76
C ALA A 621 -6.84 -8.73 18.25
N THR A 622 -6.85 -9.87 17.54
CA THR A 622 -5.94 -11.01 17.81
C THR A 622 -4.46 -10.65 17.63
N ASP A 623 -4.15 -9.59 16.87
CA ASP A 623 -2.82 -8.98 16.76
C ASP A 623 -2.83 -7.50 16.37
N LEU A 624 -1.66 -6.87 16.57
CA LEU A 624 -1.40 -5.49 16.21
C LEU A 624 -1.57 -5.20 14.72
N ARG A 625 -1.27 -6.15 13.82
CA ARG A 625 -1.40 -5.91 12.37
C ARG A 625 -2.86 -5.96 11.94
N THR A 626 -3.63 -6.95 12.37
CA THR A 626 -5.09 -6.99 12.13
C THR A 626 -5.76 -5.74 12.70
N LEU A 627 -5.33 -5.28 13.88
CA LEU A 627 -5.83 -4.03 14.47
C LEU A 627 -5.45 -2.81 13.61
N GLU A 628 -4.20 -2.70 13.15
CA GLU A 628 -3.74 -1.62 12.29
C GLU A 628 -4.48 -1.61 10.95
N GLU A 629 -4.70 -2.76 10.32
CA GLU A 629 -5.47 -2.90 9.09
C GLU A 629 -6.92 -2.45 9.26
N ALA A 630 -7.59 -2.87 10.34
CA ALA A 630 -8.96 -2.45 10.65
C ALA A 630 -9.05 -0.94 10.91
N LYS A 631 -8.10 -0.38 11.67
CA LYS A 631 -8.00 1.07 11.92
C LYS A 631 -7.78 1.85 10.63
N LEU A 632 -6.81 1.45 9.80
CA LEU A 632 -6.56 2.08 8.51
C LEU A 632 -7.79 2.00 7.60
N GLY A 633 -8.43 0.83 7.53
CA GLY A 633 -9.68 0.61 6.80
C GLY A 633 -10.80 1.56 7.23
N PHE A 634 -10.97 1.77 8.53
CA PHE A 634 -11.91 2.74 9.08
C PHE A 634 -11.56 4.18 8.68
N ILE A 635 -10.29 4.60 8.84
CA ILE A 635 -9.87 5.98 8.55
C ILE A 635 -10.12 6.37 7.10
N TYR A 636 -9.75 5.52 6.14
CA TYR A 636 -9.97 5.82 4.71
C TYR A 636 -11.46 5.92 4.38
N ARG A 637 -12.30 5.00 4.87
CA ARG A 637 -13.74 5.01 4.65
C ARG A 637 -14.42 6.21 5.31
N PHE A 638 -13.99 6.57 6.52
CA PHE A 638 -14.50 7.74 7.24
C PHE A 638 -14.12 9.04 6.52
N GLY A 639 -12.87 9.19 6.07
CA GLY A 639 -12.42 10.35 5.31
C GLY A 639 -13.15 10.50 3.95
N GLU A 640 -13.38 9.40 3.24
CA GLU A 640 -14.19 9.38 2.02
C GLU A 640 -15.64 9.82 2.29
N ALA A 641 -16.29 9.25 3.32
CA ALA A 641 -17.64 9.62 3.72
C ALA A 641 -17.76 11.11 4.09
N LEU A 642 -16.81 11.65 4.86
CA LEU A 642 -16.80 13.07 5.23
C LEU A 642 -16.73 14.00 4.01
N ARG A 643 -15.88 13.66 3.03
CA ARG A 643 -15.77 14.45 1.79
C ARG A 643 -17.05 14.42 0.98
N GLU A 644 -17.73 13.28 0.94
CA GLU A 644 -19.01 13.17 0.24
C GLU A 644 -20.09 14.00 0.94
N VAL A 645 -20.19 13.94 2.27
CA VAL A 645 -21.12 14.78 3.03
C VAL A 645 -20.82 16.27 2.84
N ASP A 646 -19.54 16.67 2.88
CA ASP A 646 -19.13 18.06 2.64
C ASP A 646 -19.47 18.52 1.22
N ARG A 647 -19.24 17.67 0.21
CA ARG A 647 -19.63 17.93 -1.19
C ARG A 647 -21.13 18.14 -1.34
N LEU A 648 -21.94 17.25 -0.78
CA LEU A 648 -23.40 17.34 -0.85
C LEU A 648 -23.94 18.55 -0.10
N THR A 649 -23.34 18.87 1.06
CA THR A 649 -23.71 20.05 1.87
C THR A 649 -23.40 21.35 1.14
N LYS A 650 -22.31 21.40 0.36
CA LYS A 650 -21.98 22.53 -0.53
C LYS A 650 -22.91 22.58 -1.74
N ALA A 651 -23.22 21.44 -2.36
CA ALA A 651 -24.04 21.35 -3.57
C ALA A 651 -25.53 21.62 -3.34
N ALA A 652 -26.05 21.44 -2.12
CA ALA A 652 -27.43 21.77 -1.77
C ALA A 652 -27.73 23.30 -1.81
N HIS A 653 -26.71 24.15 -2.00
CA HIS A 653 -26.85 25.61 -2.00
C HIS A 653 -26.31 26.26 -3.30
N PRO A 654 -26.99 26.05 -4.43
CA PRO A 654 -27.22 27.16 -5.38
C PRO A 654 -28.63 27.16 -6.04
N GLN A 655 -29.31 28.31 -5.95
CA GLN A 655 -30.25 28.90 -6.93
C GLN A 655 -31.79 28.63 -6.99
N MET A 656 -32.48 27.92 -6.09
CA MET A 656 -33.95 27.73 -6.27
C MET A 656 -34.87 27.79 -5.03
N LEU A 657 -34.53 28.53 -3.98
CA LEU A 657 -35.48 28.90 -2.93
C LEU A 657 -35.49 30.43 -2.74
N PRO A 658 -36.67 31.06 -2.53
CA PRO A 658 -36.75 32.49 -2.28
C PRO A 658 -35.90 32.80 -1.05
N LYS A 659 -35.00 33.75 -1.22
CA LYS A 659 -34.00 34.24 -0.25
C LYS A 659 -34.53 34.10 1.19
N PRO A 660 -34.13 33.08 1.97
CA PRO A 660 -34.41 33.09 3.39
C PRO A 660 -33.74 34.34 3.98
N ALA A 661 -34.34 34.88 5.04
CA ALA A 661 -33.79 36.04 5.76
C ALA A 661 -32.27 35.86 5.95
N PRO A 662 -31.46 36.93 5.82
CA PRO A 662 -30.03 36.82 6.05
C PRO A 662 -29.80 36.16 7.42
N PRO A 663 -29.00 35.08 7.50
CA PRO A 663 -28.67 34.48 8.79
C PRO A 663 -28.13 35.57 9.71
N MET A 664 -28.56 35.58 10.97
CA MET A 664 -27.94 36.45 11.98
C MET A 664 -26.43 36.21 11.96
N GLU A 665 -25.67 37.29 11.92
CA GLU A 665 -24.23 37.26 11.72
C GLU A 665 -23.54 36.38 12.77
N GLY A 666 -22.99 35.24 12.35
CA GLY A 666 -22.17 34.36 13.20
C GLY A 666 -22.66 32.92 13.37
N GLU A 667 -23.88 32.57 12.97
CA GLU A 667 -24.38 31.19 13.10
C GLU A 667 -24.09 30.35 11.84
N ASP A 668 -23.20 29.35 11.97
CA ASP A 668 -23.03 28.32 10.94
C ASP A 668 -24.32 27.50 10.79
N HIS A 669 -24.78 27.30 9.55
CA HIS A 669 -25.90 26.41 9.25
C HIS A 669 -25.69 25.04 9.96
N PRO A 670 -26.70 24.48 10.66
CA PRO A 670 -26.55 23.31 11.53
C PRO A 670 -25.81 22.13 10.89
N HIS A 671 -26.14 21.77 9.64
CA HIS A 671 -25.45 20.70 8.92
C HIS A 671 -23.97 20.96 8.65
N ARG A 672 -23.55 22.22 8.45
CA ARG A 672 -22.13 22.56 8.31
C ARG A 672 -21.40 22.41 9.64
N ALA A 673 -22.06 22.75 10.75
CA ALA A 673 -21.53 22.53 12.09
C ALA A 673 -21.34 21.04 12.39
N ASP A 674 -22.27 20.19 11.96
CA ASP A 674 -22.17 18.73 12.13
C ASP A 674 -20.99 18.12 11.36
N VAL A 675 -20.80 18.52 10.09
CA VAL A 675 -19.65 18.09 9.29
C VAL A 675 -18.33 18.55 9.91
N ARG A 676 -18.27 19.80 10.40
CA ARG A 676 -17.08 20.32 11.10
C ARG A 676 -16.81 19.54 12.38
N GLN A 677 -17.83 19.20 13.15
CA GLN A 677 -17.64 18.37 14.35
C GLN A 677 -17.10 16.99 13.98
N ALA A 678 -17.61 16.35 12.93
CA ALA A 678 -17.12 15.06 12.49
C ALA A 678 -15.63 15.11 12.03
N TYR A 679 -15.19 16.22 11.42
CA TYR A 679 -13.76 16.46 11.16
C TYR A 679 -12.93 16.60 12.45
N ARG A 680 -13.47 17.22 13.51
CA ARG A 680 -12.80 17.29 14.82
C ARG A 680 -12.64 15.91 15.45
N GLU A 681 -13.65 15.05 15.36
CA GLU A 681 -13.56 13.68 15.87
C GLU A 681 -12.51 12.86 15.09
N LEU A 682 -12.39 13.04 13.77
CA LEU A 682 -11.31 12.44 12.99
C LEU A 682 -9.92 12.93 13.44
N PHE A 683 -9.78 14.23 13.75
CA PHE A 683 -8.55 14.78 14.30
C PHE A 683 -8.25 14.23 15.70
N ARG A 684 -9.27 14.07 16.55
CA ARG A 684 -9.18 13.43 17.86
C ARG A 684 -8.64 12.02 17.78
N ILE A 685 -9.20 11.20 16.89
CA ILE A 685 -8.71 9.83 16.62
C ILE A 685 -7.20 9.85 16.32
N GLY A 686 -6.74 10.79 15.51
CA GLY A 686 -5.33 10.89 15.13
C GLY A 686 -4.40 11.15 16.32
N PHE A 687 -4.71 12.10 17.20
CA PHE A 687 -3.81 12.42 18.31
C PHE A 687 -4.00 11.50 19.53
N GLU A 688 -5.13 10.80 19.62
CA GLU A 688 -5.36 9.76 20.61
C GLU A 688 -4.67 8.44 20.23
N GLU A 689 -4.39 8.17 18.95
CA GLU A 689 -3.67 6.98 18.49
C GLU A 689 -2.23 6.93 19.02
N PRO A 690 -1.92 6.05 19.98
CA PRO A 690 -0.59 6.00 20.57
C PRO A 690 0.37 5.13 19.75
N ALA A 691 -0.12 3.99 19.26
CA ALA A 691 0.71 2.88 18.81
C ALA A 691 1.13 2.97 17.34
N SER A 692 0.24 3.37 16.44
CA SER A 692 0.49 3.29 14.99
C SER A 692 0.78 4.65 14.36
N TYR A 693 2.04 4.86 13.97
CA TYR A 693 2.41 5.98 13.08
C TYR A 693 1.66 5.93 11.73
N PRO A 694 1.53 4.77 11.03
CA PRO A 694 0.74 4.66 9.81
C PRO A 694 -0.70 5.18 9.93
N VAL A 695 -1.37 4.88 11.04
CA VAL A 695 -2.73 5.37 11.30
C VAL A 695 -2.76 6.88 11.47
N ARG A 696 -1.87 7.46 12.30
CA ARG A 696 -1.78 8.93 12.48
C ARG A 696 -1.51 9.65 11.17
N HIS A 697 -0.60 9.08 10.39
CA HIS A 697 -0.28 9.54 9.05
C HIS A 697 -1.52 9.52 8.13
N ALA A 698 -2.27 8.41 8.10
CA ALA A 698 -3.49 8.31 7.30
C ALA A 698 -4.54 9.36 7.73
N VAL A 699 -4.73 9.59 9.03
CA VAL A 699 -5.62 10.64 9.54
C VAL A 699 -5.20 12.01 9.03
N ALA A 700 -3.91 12.36 9.11
CA ALA A 700 -3.41 13.64 8.62
C ALA A 700 -3.66 13.83 7.11
N GLN A 701 -3.52 12.75 6.32
CA GLN A 701 -3.83 12.78 4.89
C GLN A 701 -5.31 13.01 4.61
N GLU A 702 -6.19 12.29 5.29
CA GLU A 702 -7.64 12.42 5.13
C GLU A 702 -8.16 13.80 5.56
N LEU A 703 -7.59 14.38 6.63
CA LEU A 703 -7.88 15.74 7.07
C LEU A 703 -7.33 16.80 6.10
N GLY A 704 -6.09 16.64 5.63
CA GLY A 704 -5.52 17.50 4.59
C GLY A 704 -6.28 17.41 3.26
N ALA A 705 -6.96 16.29 3.01
CA ALA A 705 -7.93 16.13 1.94
C ALA A 705 -9.30 16.80 2.25
N GLY A 706 -9.66 17.04 3.51
CA GLY A 706 -10.87 17.79 3.86
C GLY A 706 -10.85 19.27 3.42
N GLY A 707 -9.68 19.84 3.11
CA GLY A 707 -9.55 21.20 2.57
C GLY A 707 -10.05 22.28 3.53
N VAL A 708 -10.72 23.32 3.01
CA VAL A 708 -11.17 24.49 3.81
C VAL A 708 -12.14 24.11 4.92
N THR A 709 -13.07 23.18 4.67
CA THR A 709 -14.05 22.77 5.69
C THR A 709 -13.36 22.15 6.91
N ALA A 710 -12.37 21.27 6.67
CA ALA A 710 -11.56 20.70 7.74
C ALA A 710 -10.69 21.75 8.44
N PHE A 711 -10.09 22.71 7.71
CA PHE A 711 -9.35 23.81 8.34
C PHE A 711 -10.23 24.63 9.30
N LEU A 712 -11.44 25.02 8.85
CA LEU A 712 -12.37 25.79 9.69
C LEU A 712 -12.81 25.00 10.93
N ALA A 713 -12.97 23.67 10.80
CA ALA A 713 -13.26 22.80 11.93
C ALA A 713 -12.13 22.82 12.97
N LEU A 714 -10.88 22.70 12.52
CA LEU A 714 -9.68 22.55 13.38
C LEU A 714 -9.05 23.88 13.80
N ARG A 715 -9.60 25.03 13.38
CA ARG A 715 -9.07 26.35 13.72
C ARG A 715 -8.88 26.56 15.23
N PRO A 716 -9.83 26.19 16.12
CA PRO A 716 -9.62 26.30 17.56
C PRO A 716 -8.52 25.36 18.07
N ASP A 717 -8.44 24.15 17.52
CA ASP A 717 -7.40 23.18 17.89
C ASP A 717 -6.00 23.67 17.54
N PHE A 718 -5.82 24.42 16.45
CA PHE A 718 -4.54 25.05 16.13
C PHE A 718 -4.17 26.16 17.10
N GLN A 719 -5.15 26.94 17.56
CA GLN A 719 -4.92 27.98 18.57
C GLN A 719 -4.51 27.34 19.89
N GLU A 720 -5.25 26.33 20.35
CA GLU A 720 -4.94 25.57 21.56
C GLU A 720 -3.58 24.87 21.47
N ALA A 721 -3.20 24.32 20.31
CA ALA A 721 -1.90 23.70 20.11
C ALA A 721 -0.75 24.72 20.26
N ILE A 722 -0.93 25.94 19.74
CA ILE A 722 0.04 27.02 19.90
C ILE A 722 0.12 27.50 21.36
N GLU A 723 -1.01 27.63 22.05
CA GLU A 723 -1.05 27.98 23.48
C GLU A 723 -0.41 26.90 24.36
N ALA A 724 -0.66 25.62 24.07
CA ALA A 724 -0.05 24.49 24.75
C ALA A 724 1.48 24.43 24.52
N LEU A 725 1.93 24.89 23.35
CA LEU A 725 3.36 25.05 23.06
C LEU A 725 3.98 26.17 23.91
N ASP A 726 3.34 27.34 23.94
CA ASP A 726 3.82 28.52 24.66
C ASP A 726 3.80 28.32 26.20
N THR A 727 2.85 27.55 26.73
CA THR A 727 2.77 27.18 28.16
C THR A 727 3.65 26.00 28.55
N GLY A 728 4.23 25.27 27.58
CA GLY A 728 5.01 24.05 27.84
C GLY A 728 4.19 22.84 28.32
N ALA A 729 2.85 22.88 28.20
CA ALA A 729 1.96 21.81 28.66
C ALA A 729 2.27 20.45 28.02
N TRP A 730 2.70 20.46 26.75
CA TRP A 730 3.07 19.28 25.97
C TRP A 730 4.17 18.42 26.61
N GLN A 731 5.02 19.02 27.43
CA GLN A 731 6.14 18.30 28.02
C GLN A 731 5.70 17.29 29.09
N ARG A 732 4.48 17.40 29.61
CA ARG A 732 3.94 16.51 30.65
C ARG A 732 2.80 15.62 30.14
N ASN A 733 2.30 15.88 28.94
CA ASN A 733 1.14 15.19 28.38
C ASN A 733 1.41 14.80 26.92
N GLU A 734 1.57 13.49 26.69
CA GLU A 734 1.87 12.93 25.38
C GLU A 734 0.75 13.18 24.36
N VAL A 735 -0.51 13.15 24.79
CA VAL A 735 -1.68 13.41 23.91
C VAL A 735 -1.65 14.86 23.43
N VAL A 736 -1.32 15.80 24.32
CA VAL A 736 -1.14 17.22 23.96
C VAL A 736 0.04 17.37 22.97
N TRP A 737 1.16 16.70 23.22
CA TRP A 737 2.29 16.69 22.27
C TRP A 737 1.88 16.14 20.89
N ARG A 738 1.15 15.02 20.83
CA ARG A 738 0.63 14.45 19.57
C ARG A 738 -0.33 15.42 18.86
N LYS A 739 -1.20 16.12 19.59
CA LYS A 739 -2.09 17.15 19.05
C LYS A 739 -1.31 18.29 18.39
N ILE A 740 -0.20 18.73 19.00
CA ILE A 740 0.68 19.77 18.44
C ILE A 740 1.43 19.25 17.20
N VAL A 741 1.97 18.02 17.24
CA VAL A 741 2.63 17.38 16.10
C VAL A 741 1.70 17.29 14.90
N MET A 742 0.47 16.79 15.09
CA MET A 742 -0.52 16.71 14.02
C MET A 742 -0.92 18.10 13.50
N SER A 743 -1.02 19.09 14.37
CA SER A 743 -1.34 20.47 13.99
C SER A 743 -0.27 21.08 13.08
N ALA A 744 1.00 20.89 13.43
CA ALA A 744 2.13 21.34 12.62
C ALA A 744 2.20 20.61 11.27
N TRP A 745 1.92 19.31 11.25
CA TRP A 745 1.84 18.52 10.00
C TRP A 745 0.75 19.06 9.06
N LEU A 746 -0.43 19.37 9.60
CA LEU A 746 -1.57 19.83 8.81
C LEU A 746 -1.44 21.27 8.31
N ALA A 747 -0.69 22.14 8.99
CA ALA A 747 -0.57 23.56 8.66
C ALA A 747 -0.29 23.85 7.16
N PRO A 748 0.74 23.25 6.52
CA PRO A 748 1.00 23.45 5.09
C PRO A 748 -0.02 22.76 4.17
N LEU A 749 -0.68 21.69 4.62
CA LEU A 749 -1.64 20.93 3.80
C LEU A 749 -2.92 21.73 3.50
N PHE A 750 -3.29 22.67 4.37
CA PHE A 750 -4.48 23.51 4.22
C PHE A 750 -4.27 24.73 3.33
N LEU A 751 -3.03 25.15 3.06
CA LEU A 751 -2.76 26.32 2.20
C LEU A 751 -3.16 26.07 0.73
N GLY A 752 -3.09 24.82 0.25
CA GLY A 752 -3.50 24.46 -1.12
C GLY A 752 -5.02 24.45 -1.36
N ALA A 753 -5.84 24.64 -0.31
CA ALA A 753 -7.30 24.50 -0.39
C ALA A 753 -8.05 25.83 -0.60
N THR A 754 -7.38 26.99 -0.53
CA THR A 754 -8.01 28.32 -0.57
C THR A 754 -8.53 28.66 -1.96
N ARG A 755 -9.77 28.30 -2.31
CA ARG A 755 -10.44 28.89 -3.48
C ARG A 755 -10.47 30.40 -3.26
N LYS A 756 -10.02 31.22 -4.21
CA LYS A 756 -10.44 32.63 -4.33
C LYS A 756 -11.95 32.65 -4.61
N GLU A 757 -12.76 32.22 -3.66
CA GLU A 757 -14.08 32.80 -3.51
C GLU A 757 -13.81 34.20 -2.98
N SER A 758 -13.88 35.16 -3.89
CA SER A 758 -13.88 36.57 -3.56
C SER A 758 -14.82 36.76 -2.36
N LEU A 759 -14.24 37.18 -1.24
CA LEU A 759 -14.93 37.89 -0.16
C LEU A 759 -15.43 39.25 -0.71
N SER A 760 -16.16 39.23 -1.82
CA SER A 760 -16.94 40.33 -2.36
C SER A 760 -18.27 40.37 -1.63
N GLY A 761 -18.18 40.58 -0.32
CA GLY A 761 -19.29 40.89 0.56
C GLY A 761 -18.72 41.85 1.58
N GLY A 762 -18.87 43.15 1.32
CA GLY A 762 -18.50 44.19 2.26
C GLY A 762 -19.31 44.02 3.54
N GLY A 763 -18.65 43.51 4.57
CA GLY A 763 -19.11 43.37 5.95
C GLY A 763 -17.86 43.24 6.81
N GLU A 764 -17.86 43.86 7.99
CA GLU A 764 -16.70 44.08 8.85
C GLU A 764 -15.75 42.87 8.94
N ARG A 765 -14.44 43.14 8.81
CA ARG A 765 -13.37 42.17 9.02
C ARG A 765 -13.35 41.76 10.50
N VAL A 766 -14.11 40.75 10.85
CA VAL A 766 -13.78 39.92 12.03
C VAL A 766 -12.42 39.29 11.73
N GLU A 767 -11.43 39.47 12.60
CA GLU A 767 -10.09 38.87 12.54
C GLU A 767 -10.16 37.32 12.55
N GLN A 768 -10.53 36.71 11.43
CA GLN A 768 -10.63 35.26 11.32
C GLN A 768 -9.30 34.68 10.81
N LEU A 769 -8.66 33.84 11.64
CA LEU A 769 -7.39 33.18 11.30
C LEU A 769 -7.49 32.40 9.99
N THR A 770 -6.75 32.83 8.98
CA THR A 770 -6.66 32.19 7.66
C THR A 770 -5.64 31.05 7.63
N PRO A 771 -5.68 30.11 6.66
CA PRO A 771 -4.65 29.08 6.51
C PRO A 771 -3.24 29.65 6.36
N THR A 772 -3.09 30.75 5.64
CA THR A 772 -1.82 31.46 5.43
C THR A 772 -1.28 32.03 6.74
N GLU A 773 -2.13 32.71 7.52
CA GLU A 773 -1.74 33.24 8.83
C GLU A 773 -1.43 32.13 9.83
N ASN A 774 -2.18 31.01 9.80
CA ASN A 774 -1.89 29.85 10.63
C ASN A 774 -0.50 29.29 10.31
N LEU A 775 -0.19 29.04 9.03
CA LEU A 775 1.13 28.57 8.62
C LEU A 775 2.24 29.54 9.03
N ALA A 776 2.01 30.85 8.84
CA ALA A 776 2.93 31.89 9.25
C ALA A 776 3.22 31.83 10.77
N ARG A 777 2.20 31.60 11.62
CA ARG A 777 2.38 31.45 13.08
C ARG A 777 3.30 30.27 13.43
N TRP A 778 3.19 29.14 12.74
CA TRP A 778 4.10 28.00 12.93
C TRP A 778 5.52 28.32 12.46
N MET A 779 5.67 28.88 11.26
CA MET A 779 6.98 29.25 10.71
C MET A 779 7.73 30.30 11.53
N GLY A 780 7.02 31.27 12.11
CA GLY A 780 7.59 32.31 12.97
C GLY A 780 8.18 31.82 14.30
N ARG A 781 7.98 30.53 14.62
CA ARG A 781 8.53 29.85 15.80
C ARG A 781 9.81 29.06 15.49
N VAL A 782 10.18 28.94 14.22
CA VAL A 782 11.36 28.20 13.78
C VAL A 782 12.58 29.11 13.68
N GLY A 783 13.71 28.63 14.20
CA GLY A 783 14.98 29.36 14.24
C GLY A 783 15.18 30.12 15.56
N ARG A 784 16.34 30.77 15.70
CA ARG A 784 16.73 31.49 16.93
C ARG A 784 15.87 32.73 17.21
N PRO A 785 15.77 33.19 18.48
CA PRO A 785 15.00 34.37 18.84
C PRO A 785 15.33 35.62 18.01
N GLU A 786 16.59 35.88 17.68
CA GLU A 786 17.01 37.08 16.93
C GLU A 786 16.51 37.06 15.47
N VAL A 787 16.48 35.87 14.85
CA VAL A 787 15.97 35.66 13.49
C VAL A 787 14.44 35.75 13.48
N ARG A 788 13.79 35.27 14.55
CA ARG A 788 12.34 35.30 14.73
C ARG A 788 11.81 36.73 14.91
N ASP A 789 12.47 37.53 15.74
CA ASP A 789 12.12 38.94 15.96
C ASP A 789 12.20 39.76 14.64
N ARG A 790 13.22 39.51 13.79
CA ARG A 790 13.35 40.16 12.49
C ARG A 790 12.22 39.79 11.53
N TRP A 791 11.81 38.53 11.53
CA TRP A 791 10.73 38.05 10.65
C TRP A 791 9.37 38.57 11.07
N GLN A 792 9.08 38.62 12.37
CA GLN A 792 7.86 39.23 12.89
C GLN A 792 7.82 40.73 12.58
N ALA A 793 8.96 41.42 12.69
CA ALA A 793 9.08 42.83 12.30
C ALA A 793 8.91 43.06 10.79
N ALA A 794 9.33 42.10 9.95
CA ALA A 794 9.15 42.14 8.49
C ALA A 794 7.77 41.65 8.02
N GLY A 795 7.00 40.99 8.89
CA GLY A 795 5.68 40.42 8.59
C GLY A 795 4.53 41.43 8.52
N GLY A 796 4.79 42.72 8.79
CA GLY A 796 3.87 43.81 8.46
C GLY A 796 3.89 44.05 6.96
N ARG A 797 3.09 43.29 6.19
CA ARG A 797 2.80 43.64 4.80
C ARG A 797 2.13 45.01 4.78
N ASP A 798 2.70 45.91 4.00
CA ASP A 798 2.27 47.28 3.73
C ASP A 798 0.74 47.45 3.75
N GLY A 799 0.24 48.16 4.76
CA GLY A 799 -1.20 48.33 4.93
C GLY A 799 -1.69 49.16 6.11
N GLU A 800 -0.85 49.99 6.74
CA GLU A 800 -1.34 51.07 7.62
C GLU A 800 -0.62 52.39 7.30
N PRO A 801 -1.36 53.50 7.11
CA PRO A 801 -0.74 54.78 6.84
C PRO A 801 -0.01 55.24 8.09
N ARG A 802 1.31 55.43 7.97
CA ARG A 802 2.11 56.18 8.94
C ARG A 802 1.49 57.56 9.11
N VAL A 803 0.75 57.75 10.20
CA VAL A 803 0.47 59.08 10.74
C VAL A 803 1.80 59.61 11.26
N GLN A 804 2.38 60.54 10.49
CA GLN A 804 3.46 61.40 10.96
C GLN A 804 2.93 62.22 12.14
N SER A 805 3.39 61.92 13.35
CA SER A 805 3.35 62.86 14.46
C SER A 805 4.75 63.43 14.68
N GLY A 806 4.90 64.71 14.31
CA GLY A 806 6.10 65.50 14.55
C GLY A 806 6.38 65.73 16.05
N PRO A 807 7.57 66.27 16.38
CA PRO A 807 8.07 66.28 17.74
C PRO A 807 7.40 67.40 18.56
N ARG A 808 6.83 67.05 19.72
CA ARG A 808 6.46 68.04 20.74
C ARG A 808 7.41 67.93 21.94
N ARG A 809 8.16 69.00 22.14
CA ARG A 809 8.88 69.38 23.38
C ARG A 809 7.88 69.56 24.54
N ALA A 810 8.25 69.08 25.72
CA ALA A 810 8.04 69.73 27.04
C ALA A 810 8.87 68.91 28.07
N VAL A 811 10.03 69.39 28.51
CA VAL A 811 10.25 70.15 29.77
C VAL A 811 9.81 69.36 31.01
N ALA A 812 10.81 68.85 31.75
CA ALA A 812 10.68 68.36 33.12
C ALA A 812 11.52 69.28 34.04
N PRO A 813 11.04 69.65 35.25
CA PRO A 813 11.89 70.24 36.25
C PRO A 813 12.47 69.17 37.19
N ALA A 814 13.72 69.40 37.57
CA ALA A 814 14.46 68.68 38.58
C ALA A 814 14.00 69.08 39.99
N VAL A 815 14.01 68.11 40.92
CA VAL A 815 14.20 68.35 42.35
C VAL A 815 15.08 67.23 42.90
N GLU A 816 16.27 67.61 43.33
CA GLU A 816 17.18 66.86 44.20
C GLU A 816 16.66 66.89 45.64
N THR A 817 16.88 65.81 46.41
CA THR A 817 17.32 65.86 47.81
C THR A 817 17.90 64.51 48.23
N SER A 818 18.82 64.59 49.17
CA SER A 818 19.93 63.72 49.52
C SER A 818 19.72 62.91 50.81
N ASP A 819 20.74 62.10 51.12
CA ASP A 819 21.13 61.55 52.45
C ASP A 819 20.31 60.36 53.00
N GLY A 820 20.87 59.30 53.60
CA GLY A 820 22.24 58.98 54.01
C GLY A 820 22.34 57.52 54.55
N GLU A 821 23.59 57.06 54.71
CA GLU A 821 24.19 56.07 55.65
C GLU A 821 23.25 55.09 56.43
N ALA A 822 23.55 53.80 56.68
CA ALA A 822 24.78 53.20 57.19
C ALA A 822 24.74 51.63 57.22
N LEU A 823 25.94 51.04 57.05
CA LEU A 823 26.66 49.94 57.74
C LEU A 823 25.96 48.72 58.42
N GLY A 824 26.60 47.54 58.25
CA GLY A 824 26.60 46.38 59.17
C GLY A 824 26.49 45.00 58.50
N GLU A 825 27.55 44.40 57.94
CA GLU A 825 28.48 43.38 58.49
C GLU A 825 27.91 42.07 59.12
N ARG A 826 28.31 40.93 58.50
CA ARG A 826 28.71 39.59 59.05
C ARG A 826 27.64 38.73 59.79
N ALA A 827 27.63 37.39 59.82
CA ALA A 827 28.32 36.26 59.16
C ALA A 827 27.69 34.93 59.66
N LEU A 828 27.90 33.83 58.91
CA LEU A 828 27.95 32.39 59.33
C LEU A 828 26.69 31.69 59.89
N ASP A 829 26.17 30.66 59.20
CA ASP A 829 26.47 29.22 59.45
C ASP A 829 25.75 28.25 58.47
N ARG A 830 26.32 27.06 58.25
CA ARG A 830 25.83 25.90 57.45
C ARG A 830 25.09 24.88 58.38
N PRO A 831 24.57 23.68 57.98
CA PRO A 831 24.18 23.07 56.68
C PRO A 831 22.85 22.19 56.70
N VAL A 832 22.43 21.68 55.52
CA VAL A 832 21.69 20.41 55.21
C VAL A 832 20.26 20.17 55.77
N HIS A 833 19.24 20.20 54.89
CA HIS A 833 18.26 19.12 54.58
C HIS A 833 17.15 19.61 53.61
N ASP A 834 16.91 18.87 52.52
CA ASP A 834 15.73 18.93 51.61
C ASP A 834 14.51 18.23 52.30
N PRO A 835 13.22 18.31 51.87
CA PRO A 835 12.61 18.95 50.68
C PRO A 835 11.23 19.65 50.94
N GLU A 836 10.54 20.05 49.87
CA GLU A 836 9.13 20.53 49.77
C GLU A 836 8.84 22.03 50.04
N ALA A 837 8.70 22.80 48.96
CA ALA A 837 7.82 23.98 48.94
C ALA A 837 7.22 24.20 47.55
N VAL A 838 5.93 23.87 47.46
CA VAL A 838 5.00 24.26 46.41
C VAL A 838 4.85 25.79 46.44
N HIS A 839 5.35 26.48 45.42
CA HIS A 839 4.96 27.88 45.19
C HIS A 839 3.69 27.92 44.34
N HIS A 840 2.58 28.19 45.02
CA HIS A 840 1.39 28.79 44.44
C HIS A 840 1.73 30.21 43.95
N GLU A 841 1.60 30.46 42.66
CA GLU A 841 1.36 31.80 42.13
C GLU A 841 -0.06 31.86 41.55
N ASN A 842 -0.84 32.79 42.10
CA ASN A 842 -2.26 33.01 41.84
C ASN A 842 -2.43 33.84 40.54
N PRO A 843 -3.44 33.57 39.69
CA PRO A 843 -3.64 34.24 38.42
C PRO A 843 -4.54 35.48 38.57
N GLY A 844 -4.11 36.63 38.06
CA GLY A 844 -4.99 37.81 38.04
C GLY A 844 -4.35 39.11 37.53
N SER A 845 -4.71 39.47 36.29
CA SER A 845 -4.81 40.83 35.71
C SER A 845 -3.58 41.45 34.99
N PRO A 846 -3.79 42.23 33.90
CA PRO A 846 -2.91 42.28 32.74
C PRO A 846 -2.49 43.70 32.30
N TRP A 847 -1.24 44.14 32.46
CA TRP A 847 -0.64 45.30 31.74
C TRP A 847 0.92 45.23 31.76
N PRO A 848 1.68 46.17 31.14
CA PRO A 848 2.22 46.11 29.79
C PRO A 848 3.77 46.08 29.76
N GLY A 849 4.38 45.53 28.70
CA GLY A 849 5.78 45.84 28.37
C GLY A 849 6.82 44.71 28.41
N SER A 850 6.44 43.45 28.62
CA SER A 850 7.31 42.33 28.22
C SER A 850 6.98 41.96 26.77
N ARG A 851 7.98 42.09 25.88
CA ARG A 851 7.90 41.63 24.49
C ARG A 851 7.64 40.12 24.56
N TRP A 852 6.40 39.69 24.33
CA TRP A 852 6.02 38.27 24.27
C TRP A 852 6.90 37.58 23.22
N ARG A 853 7.91 36.82 23.65
CA ARG A 853 8.74 36.02 22.75
C ARG A 853 8.09 34.64 22.67
N PRO A 854 7.56 34.22 21.51
CA PRO A 854 6.92 32.90 21.43
C PRO A 854 7.95 31.80 21.75
N ALA A 855 7.51 30.62 22.19
CA ALA A 855 8.43 29.52 22.46
C ALA A 855 9.17 29.07 21.18
N GLU A 856 10.41 28.58 21.31
CA GLU A 856 11.12 27.91 20.21
C GLU A 856 10.43 26.60 19.87
N LEU A 857 10.33 26.26 18.59
CA LEU A 857 9.67 25.04 18.14
C LEU A 857 10.51 23.79 18.48
N PRO A 858 9.99 22.80 19.21
CA PRO A 858 10.65 21.51 19.44
C PRO A 858 10.97 20.78 18.14
N VAL A 859 11.99 19.93 18.16
CA VAL A 859 12.53 19.28 16.96
C VAL A 859 11.49 18.36 16.33
N SER A 860 10.71 17.59 17.10
CA SER A 860 9.67 16.72 16.54
C SER A 860 8.59 17.51 15.80
N ILE A 861 8.29 18.73 16.27
CA ILE A 861 7.27 19.59 15.69
C ILE A 861 7.81 20.30 14.43
N GLU A 862 9.09 20.69 14.42
CA GLU A 862 9.79 21.14 13.21
C GLU A 862 9.77 20.05 12.11
N VAL A 863 10.03 18.80 12.49
CA VAL A 863 9.97 17.63 11.58
C VAL A 863 8.57 17.44 11.02
N ALA A 864 7.54 17.49 11.86
CA ALA A 864 6.14 17.35 11.43
C ALA A 864 5.74 18.45 10.45
N LEU A 865 6.13 19.70 10.72
CA LEU A 865 5.91 20.82 9.80
C LEU A 865 6.58 20.58 8.44
N ALA A 866 7.84 20.14 8.43
CA ALA A 866 8.57 19.81 7.20
C ALA A 866 7.91 18.66 6.43
N GLN A 867 7.46 17.61 7.11
CA GLN A 867 6.71 16.51 6.49
C GLN A 867 5.47 17.03 5.77
N GLY A 868 4.69 17.91 6.41
CA GLY A 868 3.53 18.56 5.80
C GLY A 868 3.83 19.26 4.47
N PHE A 869 4.96 19.97 4.37
CA PHE A 869 5.40 20.57 3.10
C PHE A 869 5.72 19.49 2.05
N LYS A 870 6.39 18.40 2.42
CA LYS A 870 6.70 17.28 1.49
C LYS A 870 5.43 16.61 0.94
N TYR A 871 4.39 16.42 1.77
CA TYR A 871 3.10 15.92 1.29
C TYR A 871 2.38 16.91 0.38
N ALA A 872 2.39 18.20 0.72
CA ALA A 872 1.83 19.23 -0.14
C ALA A 872 2.54 19.27 -1.51
N ALA A 873 3.86 19.09 -1.51
CA ALA A 873 4.69 19.05 -2.71
C ALA A 873 4.45 17.83 -3.60
N ASN A 874 4.01 16.70 -3.03
CA ASN A 874 3.72 15.49 -3.81
C ASN A 874 2.51 15.63 -4.74
N ARG A 875 1.67 16.65 -4.57
CA ARG A 875 0.48 16.89 -5.40
C ARG A 875 0.88 17.58 -6.70
N ARG A 876 0.47 17.03 -7.86
CA ARG A 876 0.68 17.59 -9.22
C ARG A 876 -0.36 18.68 -9.54
N GLU A 877 -0.14 19.51 -10.58
CA GLU A 877 -1.02 20.66 -10.91
C GLU A 877 -2.47 20.25 -11.13
N ARG A 878 -2.67 19.07 -11.71
CA ARG A 878 -3.99 18.52 -12.01
C ARG A 878 -4.71 17.99 -10.77
N HIS A 879 -4.02 17.84 -9.64
CA HIS A 879 -4.64 17.35 -8.41
C HIS A 879 -5.75 18.34 -7.99
N PRO A 880 -6.96 17.88 -7.62
CA PRO A 880 -8.11 18.74 -7.29
C PRO A 880 -7.86 19.80 -6.19
N ARG A 881 -6.77 19.63 -5.43
CA ARG A 881 -6.32 20.50 -4.34
C ARG A 881 -4.93 21.09 -4.54
N ALA A 882 -4.40 21.05 -5.76
CA ALA A 882 -3.20 21.76 -6.14
C ALA A 882 -3.60 23.02 -6.90
N GLN A 883 -3.74 24.14 -6.19
CA GLN A 883 -3.90 25.41 -6.88
C GLN A 883 -2.56 25.93 -7.36
N ALA A 884 -2.49 26.38 -8.62
CA ALA A 884 -1.27 26.92 -9.21
C ALA A 884 -0.73 28.13 -8.43
N GLU A 885 -1.61 29.02 -7.93
CA GLU A 885 -1.23 30.20 -7.15
C GLU A 885 -0.64 29.82 -5.78
N GLY A 886 -1.24 28.88 -5.04
CA GLY A 886 -0.75 28.47 -3.71
C GLY A 886 0.53 27.61 -3.71
N ARG A 887 0.90 27.04 -4.86
CA ARG A 887 2.14 26.24 -4.99
C ARG A 887 3.41 27.11 -4.93
N GLY A 888 3.37 28.30 -5.52
CA GLY A 888 4.47 29.27 -5.44
C GLY A 888 4.73 29.68 -3.98
N ASP A 889 3.67 30.10 -3.29
CA ASP A 889 3.71 30.46 -1.87
C ASP A 889 4.24 29.31 -0.99
N LEU A 890 3.80 28.07 -1.23
CA LEU A 890 4.28 26.90 -0.49
C LEU A 890 5.77 26.64 -0.72
N ALA A 891 6.26 26.76 -1.95
CA ALA A 891 7.66 26.57 -2.28
C ALA A 891 8.56 27.66 -1.65
N GLU A 892 8.11 28.93 -1.67
CA GLU A 892 8.81 30.03 -1.01
C GLU A 892 8.86 29.84 0.51
N ASN A 893 7.72 29.49 1.12
CA ASN A 893 7.64 29.19 2.54
C ASN A 893 8.52 27.99 2.93
N ALA A 894 8.60 26.96 2.10
CA ALA A 894 9.48 25.81 2.33
C ALA A 894 10.97 26.19 2.22
N LEU A 895 11.34 27.05 1.26
CA LEU A 895 12.71 27.56 1.16
C LEU A 895 13.08 28.43 2.36
N GLU A 896 12.16 29.26 2.83
CA GLU A 896 12.38 30.09 4.01
C GLU A 896 12.49 29.23 5.29
N LEU A 897 11.65 28.20 5.42
CA LEU A 897 11.76 27.23 6.50
C LEU A 897 13.07 26.44 6.42
N LEU A 898 13.54 26.08 5.21
CA LEU A 898 14.82 25.39 5.01
C LEU A 898 16.00 26.21 5.56
N LYS A 899 15.99 27.54 5.35
CA LYS A 899 17.03 28.44 5.89
C LYS A 899 17.05 28.48 7.42
N ARG A 900 15.87 28.43 8.04
CA ARG A 900 15.67 28.53 9.51
C ARG A 900 15.82 27.22 10.24
N SER A 901 15.49 26.12 9.58
CA SER A 901 15.39 24.80 10.19
C SER A 901 16.69 24.40 10.88
N GLY A 902 16.55 23.99 12.14
CA GLY A 902 17.68 23.58 12.95
C GLY A 902 18.12 22.17 12.59
N PHE A 903 17.19 21.28 12.30
CA PHE A 903 17.41 19.84 12.25
C PHE A 903 17.66 19.31 10.84
N TRP A 904 18.65 18.42 10.70
CA TRP A 904 19.07 17.90 9.38
C TRP A 904 17.97 17.09 8.67
N PHE A 905 17.08 16.43 9.40
CA PHE A 905 16.00 15.65 8.80
C PHE A 905 14.89 16.56 8.25
N SER A 906 14.59 17.66 8.94
CA SER A 906 13.71 18.72 8.43
C SER A 906 14.28 19.33 7.16
N GLN A 907 15.58 19.65 7.16
CA GLN A 907 16.28 20.19 5.98
C GLN A 907 16.22 19.24 4.78
N LEU A 908 16.50 17.95 5.00
CA LEU A 908 16.38 16.92 3.96
C LEU A 908 14.96 16.83 3.40
N THR A 909 13.97 16.84 4.28
CA THR A 909 12.55 16.73 3.94
C THR A 909 12.10 17.93 3.09
N LEU A 910 12.49 19.14 3.47
CA LEU A 910 12.21 20.37 2.73
C LEU A 910 12.94 20.41 1.39
N LEU A 911 14.17 19.90 1.32
CA LEU A 911 14.92 19.81 0.07
C LEU A 911 14.23 18.88 -0.94
N GLN A 912 13.68 17.75 -0.49
CA GLN A 912 12.87 16.87 -1.34
C GLN A 912 11.55 17.55 -1.75
N ALA A 913 10.90 18.30 -0.85
CA ALA A 913 9.70 19.07 -1.17
C ALA A 913 9.95 20.12 -2.27
N LEU A 914 11.02 20.91 -2.15
CA LEU A 914 11.46 21.85 -3.19
C LEU A 914 11.80 21.14 -4.50
N GLY A 915 12.42 19.96 -4.42
CA GLY A 915 12.70 19.11 -5.58
C GLY A 915 11.43 18.69 -6.32
N LEU A 916 10.35 18.35 -5.61
CA LEU A 916 9.06 18.00 -6.22
C LEU A 916 8.37 19.19 -6.88
N TRP A 917 8.37 20.37 -6.25
CA TRP A 917 7.79 21.59 -6.85
C TRP A 917 8.57 22.09 -8.07
N ALA A 918 9.86 21.79 -8.18
CA ALA A 918 10.69 22.20 -9.32
C ALA A 918 10.54 21.31 -10.57
N LEU A 919 9.75 20.23 -10.50
CA LEU A 919 9.47 19.35 -11.63
C LEU A 919 8.42 19.96 -12.59
N PRO A 920 8.60 19.83 -13.92
CA PRO A 920 7.63 20.33 -14.90
C PRO A 920 6.42 19.41 -15.05
N ASP A 921 5.19 19.94 -14.95
CA ASP A 921 3.97 19.13 -14.92
C ASP A 921 3.50 18.58 -16.31
N GLU A 922 3.87 19.19 -17.45
CA GLU A 922 3.52 18.68 -18.80
C GLU A 922 4.74 18.34 -19.67
N PRO A 923 4.66 17.39 -20.62
CA PRO A 923 5.57 17.32 -21.76
C PRO A 923 5.25 18.36 -22.83
N GLU A 924 6.28 18.73 -23.59
CA GLU A 924 6.21 19.54 -24.81
C GLU A 924 5.09 19.11 -25.76
N GLY A 925 4.33 20.07 -26.30
CA GLY A 925 3.78 19.91 -27.65
C GLY A 925 2.31 20.28 -27.93
N ARG A 926 1.44 20.61 -26.96
CA ARG A 926 0.04 21.00 -27.29
C ARG A 926 -0.55 22.05 -26.35
N GLY A 927 -0.32 23.33 -26.65
CA GLY A 927 -1.10 24.42 -26.05
C GLY A 927 -0.35 25.75 -25.99
N GLY A 928 -0.60 26.63 -26.97
CA GLY A 928 -0.11 28.01 -27.00
C GLY A 928 -0.84 28.96 -26.03
N GLY A 929 -0.93 28.59 -24.75
CA GLY A 929 -1.46 29.44 -23.70
C GLY A 929 -0.37 30.32 -23.05
N LYS A 930 -0.69 31.58 -22.75
CA LYS A 930 0.20 32.54 -22.07
C LYS A 930 0.74 31.96 -20.73
N ARG A 931 2.07 31.94 -20.61
CA ARG A 931 2.87 31.37 -19.51
C ARG A 931 2.81 32.25 -18.26
N ILE A 932 2.64 31.63 -17.08
CA ILE A 932 2.84 32.26 -15.77
C ILE A 932 4.32 32.07 -15.37
N PRO A 933 5.03 33.08 -14.83
CA PRO A 933 6.39 32.92 -14.34
C PRO A 933 6.39 32.16 -13.00
N GLY A 934 6.40 30.83 -13.07
CA GLY A 934 6.89 29.94 -12.01
C GLY A 934 8.27 29.39 -12.39
N PRO A 935 9.06 28.82 -11.45
CA PRO A 935 10.46 28.45 -11.67
C PRO A 935 10.59 27.13 -12.47
N SER A 936 10.00 27.06 -13.65
CA SER A 936 10.08 25.89 -14.52
C SER A 936 11.48 25.77 -15.14
N THR A 937 12.08 24.59 -15.05
CA THR A 937 13.42 24.24 -15.58
C THR A 937 13.43 23.93 -17.07
N ARG A 938 12.40 24.35 -17.82
CA ARG A 938 12.13 23.87 -19.18
C ARG A 938 13.17 24.29 -20.23
N ASP A 939 13.89 25.38 -19.99
CA ASP A 939 14.96 25.89 -20.87
C ASP A 939 16.32 25.99 -20.14
N VAL A 940 16.45 25.28 -19.01
CA VAL A 940 17.56 25.45 -18.08
C VAL A 940 18.61 24.36 -18.28
N ASP A 941 19.84 24.76 -18.67
CA ASP A 941 20.98 23.86 -18.79
C ASP A 941 21.17 23.03 -17.50
N GLY A 942 21.66 21.79 -17.62
CA GLY A 942 21.88 20.89 -16.49
C GLY A 942 22.88 21.43 -15.44
N SER A 943 23.64 22.47 -15.80
CA SER A 943 24.49 23.27 -14.92
C SER A 943 23.68 24.15 -13.94
N ASP A 944 22.58 24.76 -14.36
CA ASP A 944 21.73 25.63 -13.52
C ASP A 944 20.82 24.80 -12.58
N ILE A 945 20.31 23.63 -13.00
CA ILE A 945 19.64 22.70 -12.06
C ILE A 945 20.58 22.34 -10.90
N ARG A 946 21.85 22.06 -11.21
CA ARG A 946 22.86 21.72 -10.20
C ARG A 946 23.17 22.92 -9.31
N ALA A 947 23.38 24.10 -9.90
CA ALA A 947 23.66 25.32 -9.16
C ALA A 947 22.52 25.68 -8.20
N ARG A 948 21.26 25.55 -8.64
CA ARG A 948 20.07 25.79 -7.84
C ARG A 948 19.95 24.86 -6.64
N VAL A 949 20.12 23.55 -6.84
CA VAL A 949 20.02 22.59 -5.73
C VAL A 949 21.21 22.73 -4.78
N HIS A 950 22.42 22.99 -5.27
CA HIS A 950 23.55 23.30 -4.40
C HIS A 950 23.30 24.56 -3.58
N HIS A 951 22.72 25.61 -4.19
CA HIS A 951 22.31 26.80 -3.44
C HIS A 951 21.33 26.43 -2.31
N TRP A 952 20.33 25.58 -2.56
CA TRP A 952 19.42 25.11 -1.49
C TRP A 952 20.16 24.35 -0.38
N VAL A 953 21.13 23.50 -0.72
CA VAL A 953 21.96 22.77 0.24
C VAL A 953 22.87 23.72 1.04
N ASP A 954 23.38 24.79 0.41
CA ASP A 954 24.25 25.78 1.03
C ASP A 954 23.48 26.70 2.00
N VAL A 955 22.24 27.06 1.66
CA VAL A 955 21.38 27.89 2.54
C VAL A 955 20.67 27.07 3.62
N ALA A 956 20.70 25.73 3.56
CA ALA A 956 20.04 24.86 4.53
C ALA A 956 20.60 25.09 5.95
N GLY A 957 19.73 25.56 6.86
CA GLY A 957 20.13 25.93 8.21
C GLY A 957 21.14 27.09 8.28
N SER A 958 21.25 27.92 7.24
CA SER A 958 22.16 29.08 7.24
C SER A 958 21.82 30.09 8.34
N LEU A 959 20.54 30.25 8.66
CA LEU A 959 20.06 31.12 9.73
C LEU A 959 20.17 30.48 11.12
N ARG A 960 20.56 29.19 11.22
CA ARG A 960 20.82 28.51 12.49
C ARG A 960 22.04 29.09 13.20
N ASP A 961 23.01 29.59 12.45
CA ASP A 961 24.33 30.02 12.95
C ASP A 961 24.57 31.53 12.84
N GLU A 962 23.62 32.30 12.29
CA GLU A 962 23.74 33.75 12.23
C GLU A 962 23.97 34.34 13.63
N GLY A 963 25.02 35.17 13.75
CA GLY A 963 25.46 35.77 15.02
C GLY A 963 26.49 34.97 15.83
N ARG A 964 26.96 33.80 15.36
CA ARG A 964 28.02 33.01 16.01
C ARG A 964 29.41 33.33 15.41
N GLU A 965 30.43 33.59 16.24
CA GLU A 965 31.78 33.82 15.74
C GLU A 965 32.33 32.58 15.01
N PRO A 966 33.10 32.72 13.91
CA PRO A 966 33.68 31.60 13.18
C PRO A 966 34.54 30.65 14.04
N ARG A 967 35.08 31.17 15.16
CA ARG A 967 35.90 30.40 16.11
C ARG A 967 35.07 29.40 16.93
N ASP A 968 33.79 29.66 17.15
CA ASP A 968 32.87 28.81 17.92
C ASP A 968 32.24 27.68 17.09
N GLN A 969 32.46 27.67 15.77
CA GLN A 969 31.83 26.72 14.84
C GLN A 969 32.59 25.38 14.73
N GLY A 970 33.78 25.28 15.33
CA GLY A 970 34.60 24.06 15.31
C GLY A 970 35.01 23.61 13.91
N SER A 971 35.57 22.40 13.79
CA SER A 971 35.95 21.80 12.50
C SER A 971 34.80 21.06 11.79
N ALA A 972 33.55 21.26 12.23
CA ALA A 972 32.40 20.54 11.71
C ALA A 972 32.03 21.03 10.31
N PRO A 973 31.59 20.14 9.39
CA PRO A 973 31.12 20.55 8.06
C PRO A 973 29.93 21.50 8.20
N ARG A 974 29.81 22.49 7.29
CA ARG A 974 28.73 23.49 7.30
C ARG A 974 27.33 22.89 7.16
N THR A 975 27.19 21.84 6.36
CA THR A 975 25.91 21.17 6.09
C THR A 975 26.02 19.68 6.43
N HIS A 976 24.96 19.12 7.01
CA HIS A 976 24.93 17.71 7.40
C HIS A 976 25.05 16.77 6.20
N ARG A 977 25.81 15.68 6.33
CA ARG A 977 26.13 14.78 5.20
C ARG A 977 24.89 14.17 4.53
N PHE A 978 23.86 13.80 5.28
CA PHE A 978 22.61 13.28 4.67
C PHE A 978 21.87 14.33 3.83
N VAL A 979 21.96 15.62 4.20
CA VAL A 979 21.32 16.71 3.43
C VAL A 979 22.03 16.92 2.10
N VAL A 980 23.38 16.90 2.11
CA VAL A 980 24.19 16.97 0.88
C VAL A 980 23.86 15.81 -0.06
N GLU A 981 23.78 14.60 0.49
CA GLU A 981 23.46 13.39 -0.27
C GLU A 981 22.03 13.38 -0.81
N ALA A 982 21.07 13.91 -0.05
CA ALA A 982 19.71 14.14 -0.54
C ALA A 982 19.69 15.15 -1.70
N GLY A 983 20.48 16.23 -1.63
CA GLY A 983 20.64 17.18 -2.72
C GLY A 983 21.14 16.54 -4.02
N GLU A 984 22.12 15.65 -3.93
CA GLU A 984 22.60 14.87 -5.07
C GLU A 984 21.51 13.97 -5.69
N LEU A 985 20.62 13.44 -4.86
CA LEU A 985 19.46 12.66 -5.33
C LEU A 985 18.40 13.56 -5.98
N VAL A 986 18.13 14.74 -5.42
CA VAL A 986 17.22 15.74 -6.01
C VAL A 986 17.72 16.20 -7.39
N ILE A 987 19.03 16.45 -7.54
CA ILE A 987 19.64 16.79 -8.84
C ILE A 987 19.36 15.67 -9.87
N ARG A 988 19.49 14.41 -9.48
CA ARG A 988 19.21 13.27 -10.35
C ARG A 988 17.72 13.16 -10.67
N ALA A 989 16.85 13.41 -9.70
CA ALA A 989 15.40 13.43 -9.92
C ALA A 989 15.01 14.47 -10.97
N LEU A 990 15.49 15.71 -10.82
CA LEU A 990 15.19 16.81 -11.73
C LEU A 990 15.73 16.55 -13.14
N ARG A 991 16.98 16.08 -13.27
CA ARG A 991 17.59 15.75 -14.57
C ARG A 991 16.91 14.61 -15.31
N SER A 992 16.44 13.60 -14.57
CA SER A 992 15.77 12.44 -15.16
C SER A 992 14.25 12.61 -15.28
N SER A 993 13.68 13.64 -14.63
CA SER A 993 12.25 13.81 -14.41
C SER A 993 11.57 12.55 -13.84
N ARG A 994 12.27 11.87 -12.92
CA ARG A 994 11.83 10.60 -12.28
C ARG A 994 11.99 10.70 -10.76
N PRO A 995 11.14 11.50 -10.07
CA PRO A 995 11.22 11.67 -8.62
C PRO A 995 11.16 10.35 -7.84
N GLU A 996 10.34 9.41 -8.27
CA GLU A 996 10.08 8.12 -7.65
C GLU A 996 11.32 7.21 -7.56
N ARG A 997 12.38 7.52 -8.33
CA ARG A 997 13.66 6.78 -8.28
C ARG A 997 14.65 7.35 -7.25
N PHE A 998 14.49 8.59 -6.82
CA PHE A 998 15.53 9.28 -6.05
C PHE A 998 15.01 9.97 -4.79
N MET A 999 13.70 10.20 -4.69
CA MET A 999 13.02 10.82 -3.55
C MET A 999 11.91 9.89 -3.04
N TRP A 1000 11.39 10.16 -1.85
CA TRP A 1000 10.31 9.39 -1.23
C TRP A 1000 9.44 10.30 -0.35
N ILE A 1001 8.19 9.91 -0.12
CA ILE A 1001 7.25 10.71 0.66
C ILE A 1001 7.26 10.33 2.14
N ASP A 1002 7.42 9.05 2.44
CA ASP A 1002 7.44 8.55 3.81
C ASP A 1002 8.50 7.46 3.94
N GLU A 1003 9.38 7.58 4.94
CA GLU A 1003 10.49 6.64 5.15
C GLU A 1003 9.97 5.25 5.54
N HIS A 1004 8.92 5.19 6.37
CA HIS A 1004 8.28 3.92 6.73
C HIS A 1004 7.61 3.30 5.50
N GLY A 1005 6.74 4.05 4.82
CA GLY A 1005 5.97 3.58 3.67
C GLY A 1005 6.81 3.10 2.50
N VAL A 1006 7.96 3.73 2.22
CA VAL A 1006 8.85 3.29 1.13
C VAL A 1006 9.68 2.05 1.48
N THR A 1007 10.00 1.84 2.76
CA THR A 1007 10.87 0.72 3.20
C THR A 1007 10.08 -0.52 3.63
N SER A 1008 8.81 -0.36 4.01
CA SER A 1008 7.91 -1.48 4.29
C SER A 1008 7.46 -2.21 3.02
N LYS A 1009 7.48 -1.52 1.87
CA LYS A 1009 6.92 -1.99 0.59
C LYS A 1009 7.98 -2.25 -0.48
N ILE A 1010 7.87 -3.35 -1.21
CA ILE A 1010 8.70 -3.62 -2.40
C ILE A 1010 8.31 -2.63 -3.51
N GLY A 1011 7.02 -2.42 -3.71
CA GLY A 1011 6.47 -1.59 -4.79
C GLY A 1011 6.35 -2.31 -6.13
N ALA A 1012 5.35 -1.91 -6.91
CA ALA A 1012 5.19 -2.31 -8.30
C ALA A 1012 6.02 -1.37 -9.20
N SER A 1013 7.15 -1.83 -9.76
CA SER A 1013 7.86 -1.05 -10.79
C SER A 1013 7.64 -1.65 -12.17
N ALA A 1014 6.90 -0.92 -13.00
CA ALA A 1014 6.95 -1.04 -14.46
C ALA A 1014 6.57 0.34 -15.03
N ILE A 1015 7.46 1.32 -14.90
CA ILE A 1015 7.12 2.68 -15.31
C ILE A 1015 7.65 2.99 -16.70
N ASN A 1016 6.75 2.97 -17.69
CA ASN A 1016 6.96 3.70 -18.93
C ASN A 1016 6.76 5.20 -18.69
N ARG A 1017 7.66 6.05 -19.20
CA ARG A 1017 7.67 7.52 -18.97
C ARG A 1017 6.36 8.20 -19.40
N ALA A 1018 5.62 7.58 -20.33
CA ALA A 1018 4.36 8.10 -20.85
C ALA A 1018 3.18 7.96 -19.85
N GLU A 1019 3.20 6.96 -18.97
CA GLU A 1019 2.07 6.63 -18.07
C GLU A 1019 2.13 7.40 -16.75
N LEU A 1020 3.35 7.60 -16.19
CA LEU A 1020 3.66 8.45 -15.02
C LEU A 1020 3.00 9.84 -15.07
N ARG A 1021 2.78 10.36 -16.28
CA ARG A 1021 2.29 11.72 -16.50
C ARG A 1021 0.79 11.87 -16.31
N LYS A 1022 0.03 10.80 -16.03
CA LYS A 1022 -1.42 10.85 -15.81
C LYS A 1022 -1.81 11.04 -14.34
N HIS A 1023 -1.02 10.54 -13.37
CA HIS A 1023 -1.35 10.64 -11.94
C HIS A 1023 -1.42 12.07 -11.42
N HIS A 1024 -2.26 12.28 -10.40
CA HIS A 1024 -2.33 13.52 -9.62
C HIS A 1024 -1.22 13.65 -8.55
N LEU A 1025 -0.40 12.62 -8.35
CA LEU A 1025 0.75 12.62 -7.44
C LEU A 1025 2.06 12.42 -8.20
N TRP A 1026 3.17 12.98 -7.70
CA TRP A 1026 4.51 12.74 -8.25
C TRP A 1026 5.06 11.37 -7.89
N ILE A 1027 4.84 10.95 -6.63
CA ILE A 1027 5.25 9.66 -6.09
C ILE A 1027 4.00 8.99 -5.52
N PRO A 1028 3.42 8.02 -6.25
CA PRO A 1028 2.25 7.26 -5.82
C PRO A 1028 2.52 6.36 -4.59
N PRO A 1029 1.50 6.03 -3.78
CA PRO A 1029 1.63 5.11 -2.63
C PRO A 1029 2.00 3.66 -2.99
N SER A 1030 1.88 3.28 -4.26
CA SER A 1030 2.24 1.97 -4.82
C SER A 1030 3.75 1.82 -5.07
N VAL A 1031 4.50 2.93 -4.98
CA VAL A 1031 5.95 2.94 -5.14
C VAL A 1031 6.62 2.51 -3.83
N GLY A 1032 7.47 1.50 -3.92
CA GLY A 1032 8.27 0.98 -2.81
C GLY A 1032 9.76 1.04 -3.09
N TRP A 1033 10.56 0.42 -2.22
CA TRP A 1033 12.02 0.52 -2.30
C TRP A 1033 12.63 -0.07 -3.57
N SER A 1034 11.94 -0.94 -4.31
CA SER A 1034 12.45 -1.52 -5.56
C SER A 1034 12.57 -0.50 -6.70
N ALA A 1035 11.73 0.53 -6.70
CA ALA A 1035 11.77 1.63 -7.67
C ALA A 1035 12.94 2.60 -7.39
N LEU A 1036 13.34 2.72 -6.12
CA LEU A 1036 14.44 3.58 -5.71
C LEU A 1036 15.78 3.14 -6.31
N HIS A 1037 16.59 4.10 -6.70
CA HIS A 1037 17.98 3.90 -7.08
C HIS A 1037 18.79 3.34 -5.88
N PRO A 1038 19.78 2.44 -6.08
CA PRO A 1038 20.56 1.84 -4.99
C PRO A 1038 21.17 2.82 -3.97
N ARG A 1039 21.58 4.01 -4.42
CA ARG A 1039 22.07 5.10 -3.54
C ARG A 1039 20.96 5.64 -2.62
N ALA A 1040 19.74 5.81 -3.12
CA ALA A 1040 18.59 6.24 -2.34
C ALA A 1040 18.14 5.15 -1.35
N GLN A 1041 18.12 3.88 -1.79
CA GLN A 1041 17.83 2.73 -0.92
C GLN A 1041 18.75 2.65 0.30
N GLN A 1042 20.06 2.92 0.13
CA GLN A 1042 21.01 2.92 1.25
C GLN A 1042 20.92 4.18 2.12
N LEU A 1043 20.62 5.33 1.53
CA LEU A 1043 20.46 6.58 2.28
C LEU A 1043 19.25 6.52 3.21
N VAL A 1044 18.08 6.11 2.71
CA VAL A 1044 16.86 5.98 3.53
C VAL A 1044 17.03 4.95 4.64
N ALA A 1045 17.76 3.86 4.38
CA ALA A 1045 18.05 2.84 5.38
C ALA A 1045 18.87 3.39 6.56
N ASP A 1046 19.89 4.21 6.29
CA ASP A 1046 20.74 4.80 7.34
C ASP A 1046 20.04 5.96 8.07
N ILE A 1047 19.19 6.71 7.36
CA ILE A 1047 18.31 7.74 7.96
C ILE A 1047 17.36 7.08 8.95
N LEU A 1048 16.69 5.98 8.55
CA LEU A 1048 15.76 5.26 9.44
C LEU A 1048 16.45 4.69 10.67
N ILE A 1049 17.67 4.17 10.55
CA ILE A 1049 18.43 3.73 11.74
C ILE A 1049 18.63 4.90 12.71
N LEU A 1050 19.03 6.07 12.20
CA LEU A 1050 19.26 7.24 13.05
C LEU A 1050 17.97 7.80 13.65
N MET A 1051 16.87 7.83 12.88
CA MET A 1051 15.56 8.26 13.37
C MET A 1051 14.99 7.29 14.41
N ASN A 1052 15.13 5.98 14.20
CA ASN A 1052 14.72 4.97 15.19
C ASN A 1052 15.50 5.07 16.51
N LEU A 1053 16.74 5.55 16.47
CA LEU A 1053 17.54 5.78 17.66
C LEU A 1053 17.16 7.07 18.40
N ALA A 1054 16.84 8.13 17.65
CA ALA A 1054 16.56 9.46 18.21
C ALA A 1054 15.10 9.62 18.65
N ASP A 1055 14.14 9.14 17.86
CA ASP A 1055 12.69 9.39 18.03
C ASP A 1055 11.96 8.34 18.90
N ARG A 1056 12.70 7.41 19.50
CA ARG A 1056 12.13 6.30 20.30
C ARG A 1056 11.52 6.73 21.64
N GLY A 1057 10.58 5.95 22.16
CA GLY A 1057 10.04 5.99 23.53
C GLY A 1057 8.88 6.97 23.75
N ASP A 1058 8.13 6.81 24.84
CA ASP A 1058 6.82 7.49 25.06
C ASP A 1058 6.86 8.88 25.70
N ASP A 1059 7.97 9.22 26.36
CA ASP A 1059 8.09 10.49 27.07
C ASP A 1059 8.53 11.63 26.12
N PRO A 1060 7.70 12.67 25.88
CA PRO A 1060 8.04 13.76 24.96
C PRO A 1060 9.34 14.48 25.32
N ARG A 1061 9.63 14.69 26.61
CA ARG A 1061 10.85 15.38 27.06
C ARG A 1061 12.10 14.60 26.70
N ARG A 1062 12.12 13.31 27.03
CA ARG A 1062 13.24 12.41 26.70
C ARG A 1062 13.40 12.23 25.20
N ARG A 1063 12.31 12.21 24.43
CA ARG A 1063 12.32 12.17 22.95
C ARG A 1063 13.00 13.41 22.39
N GLU A 1064 12.54 14.60 22.80
CA GLU A 1064 13.14 15.86 22.38
C GLU A 1064 14.62 15.98 22.78
N ALA A 1065 15.00 15.54 23.98
CA ALA A 1065 16.40 15.52 24.39
C ALA A 1065 17.28 14.64 23.47
N ARG A 1066 16.76 13.49 23.01
CA ARG A 1066 17.47 12.62 22.04
C ARG A 1066 17.55 13.24 20.65
N LEU A 1067 16.44 13.82 20.16
CA LEU A 1067 16.42 14.54 18.89
C LEU A 1067 17.40 15.72 18.90
N ALA A 1068 17.50 16.45 20.01
CA ALA A 1068 18.47 17.52 20.21
C ALA A 1068 19.92 17.00 20.16
N ARG A 1069 20.23 15.84 20.78
CA ARG A 1069 21.56 15.20 20.65
C ARG A 1069 21.86 14.73 19.23
N ALA A 1070 20.85 14.31 18.47
CA ALA A 1070 20.97 13.97 17.06
C ALA A 1070 21.04 15.21 16.14
N ASN A 1071 20.75 16.42 16.65
CA ASN A 1071 20.76 17.68 15.91
C ASN A 1071 22.18 18.25 15.73
N ARG A 1072 23.07 17.42 15.20
CA ARG A 1072 24.47 17.75 14.92
C ARG A 1072 24.74 17.76 13.42
N ARG A 1073 25.88 18.32 13.02
CA ARG A 1073 26.30 18.37 11.61
C ARG A 1073 27.15 17.16 11.19
N ASP A 1074 27.74 16.48 12.16
CA ASP A 1074 28.43 15.20 11.99
C ASP A 1074 27.49 14.01 12.17
N LEU A 1075 27.89 12.86 11.61
CA LEU A 1075 27.16 11.60 11.76
C LEU A 1075 27.74 10.79 12.93
N PRO A 1076 26.91 10.05 13.69
CA PRO A 1076 27.39 9.30 14.84
C PRO A 1076 28.36 8.18 14.43
N PRO A 1077 29.31 7.81 15.32
CA PRO A 1077 30.25 6.71 15.08
C PRO A 1077 29.56 5.39 14.73
N CYS A 1078 28.35 5.15 15.24
CA CYS A 1078 27.59 3.93 14.95
C CYS A 1078 27.09 3.84 13.50
N ILE A 1079 26.97 4.96 12.79
CA ILE A 1079 26.62 4.99 11.36
C ILE A 1079 27.89 4.99 10.49
N THR A 1080 28.93 5.70 10.92
CA THR A 1080 30.13 5.94 10.11
C THR A 1080 31.22 4.89 10.30
N LYS A 1081 31.56 4.52 11.54
CA LYS A 1081 32.75 3.75 11.92
C LYS A 1081 32.45 2.30 12.33
N ASP A 1082 31.50 2.06 13.24
CA ASP A 1082 31.23 0.71 13.78
C ASP A 1082 29.76 0.50 14.21
N ARG A 1083 29.03 -0.39 13.51
CA ARG A 1083 27.62 -0.73 13.79
C ARG A 1083 27.43 -1.77 14.88
N LYS A 1084 28.48 -2.46 15.35
CA LYS A 1084 28.34 -3.53 16.36
C LYS A 1084 27.72 -3.02 17.66
N ARG A 1085 27.90 -1.74 17.97
CA ARG A 1085 27.33 -1.06 19.16
C ARG A 1085 25.81 -0.92 19.11
N LEU A 1086 25.20 -1.00 17.93
CA LEU A 1086 23.74 -0.96 17.79
C LEU A 1086 23.10 -2.23 18.38
N ASP A 1087 23.78 -3.37 18.33
CA ASP A 1087 23.33 -4.64 18.89
C ASP A 1087 21.84 -4.94 18.66
N PRO A 1088 21.42 -5.13 17.39
CA PRO A 1088 20.02 -5.14 17.00
C PRO A 1088 19.23 -6.38 17.46
N ASN A 1089 19.88 -7.42 17.99
CA ASN A 1089 19.20 -8.68 18.36
C ASN A 1089 18.80 -8.77 19.85
N ARG A 1090 18.80 -7.64 20.59
CA ARG A 1090 18.39 -7.59 22.00
C ARG A 1090 16.91 -7.89 22.21
N GLU A 1091 16.60 -8.60 23.30
CA GLU A 1091 15.26 -9.03 23.69
C GLU A 1091 14.67 -8.14 24.81
N ILE A 1092 13.34 -8.00 24.83
CA ILE A 1092 12.61 -7.26 25.87
C ILE A 1092 12.74 -8.04 27.19
N GLY A 1093 13.44 -7.47 28.18
CA GLY A 1093 13.63 -8.10 29.50
C GLY A 1093 14.93 -7.72 30.21
N VAL A 1094 15.92 -7.19 29.49
CA VAL A 1094 17.17 -6.66 30.07
C VAL A 1094 17.04 -5.14 30.27
N ALA A 1095 16.20 -4.74 31.23
CA ALA A 1095 15.77 -3.34 31.41
C ALA A 1095 16.92 -2.34 31.67
N GLU A 1096 17.98 -2.75 32.36
CA GLU A 1096 19.13 -1.87 32.67
C GLU A 1096 20.08 -1.65 31.48
N GLY A 1097 20.11 -2.58 30.52
CA GLY A 1097 21.03 -2.56 29.38
C GLY A 1097 20.49 -1.87 28.12
N SER A 1098 19.20 -1.54 28.06
CA SER A 1098 18.53 -1.01 26.87
C SER A 1098 18.40 0.53 26.84
N GLN A 1099 18.87 1.19 27.91
CA GLN A 1099 18.84 2.66 27.99
C GLN A 1099 19.72 3.29 26.89
N PRO A 1100 19.28 4.38 26.25
CA PRO A 1100 20.12 5.16 25.34
C PRO A 1100 21.44 5.54 26.01
N GLY A 1101 22.53 5.39 25.26
CA GLY A 1101 23.88 5.70 25.72
C GLY A 1101 24.73 4.52 26.17
N LYS A 1102 24.11 3.45 26.68
CA LYS A 1102 24.81 2.38 27.40
C LYS A 1102 25.87 1.63 26.59
N THR A 1103 25.65 1.44 25.28
CA THR A 1103 26.61 0.73 24.41
C THR A 1103 27.48 1.67 23.57
N CYS A 1104 27.34 2.98 23.76
CA CYS A 1104 28.17 3.94 23.04
C CYS A 1104 29.65 3.79 23.45
N PRO A 1105 30.60 4.12 22.57
CA PRO A 1105 31.99 4.29 23.00
C PRO A 1105 32.06 5.40 24.06
N GLY A 1106 32.98 5.27 25.03
CA GLY A 1106 33.28 6.36 25.96
C GLY A 1106 33.70 7.59 25.16
N GLU A 1107 33.01 8.72 25.36
CA GLU A 1107 33.08 9.97 24.56
C GLU A 1107 32.19 10.05 23.30
N CYS A 1108 31.05 9.36 23.25
CA CYS A 1108 30.05 9.56 22.20
C CYS A 1108 29.03 10.66 22.56
N ASP A 1109 29.18 11.86 21.98
CA ASP A 1109 28.26 13.00 22.20
C ASP A 1109 26.78 12.73 21.85
N PHE A 1110 26.50 11.70 21.05
CA PHE A 1110 25.14 11.39 20.61
C PHE A 1110 24.34 10.64 21.68
N ASP A 1111 24.99 9.73 22.41
CA ASP A 1111 24.36 8.97 23.51
C ASP A 1111 23.04 8.29 23.10
N LEU A 1112 23.05 7.60 21.94
CA LEU A 1112 21.84 7.03 21.31
C LEU A 1112 21.79 5.49 21.29
N CYS A 1113 22.92 4.78 21.36
CA CYS A 1113 22.98 3.31 21.27
C CYS A 1113 22.63 2.65 22.61
N PRO A 1114 22.03 1.45 22.66
CA PRO A 1114 21.81 0.48 21.57
C PRO A 1114 20.54 0.77 20.76
N TYR A 1115 20.37 0.04 19.66
CA TYR A 1115 19.15 0.02 18.86
C TYR A 1115 17.95 -0.45 19.71
N PRO A 1116 16.74 0.11 19.51
CA PRO A 1116 15.56 -0.30 20.27
C PRO A 1116 15.34 -1.83 20.28
N PRO A 1117 14.90 -2.48 21.37
CA PRO A 1117 14.43 -3.86 21.33
C PRO A 1117 13.26 -4.05 20.36
N LYS A 1118 13.05 -5.28 19.86
CA LYS A 1118 11.96 -5.56 18.92
C LYS A 1118 10.61 -5.61 19.63
N GLY A 1119 9.57 -5.03 19.04
CA GLY A 1119 8.23 -4.97 19.64
C GLY A 1119 8.01 -3.76 20.58
N GLU A 1120 9.03 -2.92 20.79
CA GLU A 1120 8.82 -1.60 21.38
C GLU A 1120 8.07 -0.74 20.36
N VAL A 1121 6.85 -0.32 20.68
CA VAL A 1121 5.89 0.26 19.72
C VAL A 1121 6.26 1.69 19.29
N ASN A 1122 7.20 2.33 20.01
CA ASN A 1122 7.31 3.78 20.03
C ASN A 1122 8.56 4.31 19.33
N TYR A 1123 8.94 3.72 18.18
CA TYR A 1123 10.01 4.22 17.31
C TYR A 1123 9.54 4.34 15.84
N HIS A 1124 10.28 5.08 15.01
CA HIS A 1124 9.79 5.61 13.73
C HIS A 1124 9.34 4.55 12.70
N ALA A 1125 10.05 3.43 12.54
CA ALA A 1125 9.65 2.33 11.65
C ALA A 1125 10.42 1.02 11.90
N GLU A 1126 9.75 -0.15 11.84
CA GLU A 1126 10.43 -1.44 11.71
C GLU A 1126 10.92 -1.68 10.26
N LEU A 1127 12.11 -2.25 10.09
CA LEU A 1127 12.64 -2.64 8.78
C LEU A 1127 12.30 -4.10 8.47
N THR A 1128 11.73 -4.34 7.28
CA THR A 1128 11.36 -5.69 6.83
C THR A 1128 12.59 -6.56 6.54
N GLU A 1129 12.42 -7.88 6.64
CA GLU A 1129 13.49 -8.82 6.28
C GLU A 1129 13.93 -8.61 4.83
N ALA A 1130 12.97 -8.48 3.90
CA ALA A 1130 13.24 -8.30 2.48
C ALA A 1130 14.10 -7.07 2.20
N PHE A 1131 13.77 -5.94 2.83
CA PHE A 1131 14.56 -4.71 2.71
C PHE A 1131 15.98 -4.88 3.29
N CYS A 1132 16.13 -5.52 4.45
CA CYS A 1132 17.45 -5.78 5.04
C CYS A 1132 18.31 -6.69 4.14
N ARG A 1133 17.74 -7.75 3.57
CA ARG A 1133 18.43 -8.63 2.58
C ARG A 1133 18.80 -7.89 1.32
N ARG A 1134 17.97 -6.94 0.87
CA ARG A 1134 18.29 -6.05 -0.24
C ARG A 1134 19.52 -5.21 0.09
N GLN A 1135 19.62 -4.64 1.30
CA GLN A 1135 20.80 -3.87 1.71
C GLN A 1135 22.08 -4.71 1.70
N GLN A 1136 22.03 -5.99 2.13
CA GLN A 1136 23.15 -6.92 1.99
C GLN A 1136 23.56 -7.11 0.51
N THR A 1137 22.56 -7.30 -0.35
CA THR A 1137 22.79 -7.48 -1.79
C THR A 1137 23.41 -6.25 -2.44
N LEU A 1138 23.06 -5.03 -2.01
CA LEU A 1138 23.68 -3.81 -2.53
C LEU A 1138 25.16 -3.67 -2.17
N LEU A 1139 25.62 -4.36 -1.12
CA LEU A 1139 27.02 -4.31 -0.64
C LEU A 1139 27.90 -5.41 -1.26
N GLY A 1140 27.31 -6.53 -1.68
CA GLY A 1140 28.02 -7.74 -2.09
C GLY A 1140 28.43 -7.84 -3.58
N TYR A 1141 28.05 -6.92 -4.46
CA TYR A 1141 28.13 -7.13 -5.91
C TYR A 1141 29.03 -6.12 -6.65
N GLY A 1142 30.18 -6.61 -7.14
CA GLY A 1142 31.04 -5.96 -8.14
C GLY A 1142 32.53 -5.90 -7.77
N PHE A 1143 33.42 -5.98 -8.78
CA PHE A 1143 34.88 -5.77 -8.63
C PHE A 1143 35.23 -4.37 -8.09
N ARG A 1144 34.27 -3.44 -8.07
CA ARG A 1144 34.38 -2.11 -7.44
C ARG A 1144 33.50 -2.07 -6.20
N ARG A 1145 34.02 -2.56 -5.08
CA ARG A 1145 33.48 -2.34 -3.73
C ARG A 1145 33.50 -0.83 -3.41
N ARG A 1146 32.52 -0.08 -3.89
CA ARG A 1146 32.45 1.37 -3.65
C ARG A 1146 31.71 1.63 -2.34
N ARG A 1147 32.48 2.00 -1.31
CA ARG A 1147 31.96 2.62 -0.09
C ARG A 1147 31.12 3.83 -0.47
N ARG A 1148 30.04 4.08 0.27
CA ARG A 1148 29.28 5.32 0.12
C ARG A 1148 30.01 6.47 0.81
N PRO A 1149 29.91 7.72 0.31
CA PRO A 1149 30.66 8.85 0.86
C PRO A 1149 30.44 9.10 2.37
N TRP A 1150 29.28 8.71 2.90
CA TRP A 1150 28.94 8.86 4.32
C TRP A 1150 29.23 7.61 5.18
N GLN A 1151 29.57 6.47 4.57
CA GLN A 1151 29.90 5.21 5.26
C GLN A 1151 31.41 4.96 5.20
N ALA A 1152 32.11 5.04 6.32
CA ALA A 1152 33.56 4.78 6.37
C ALA A 1152 33.91 3.29 6.61
N MET A 1153 32.90 2.48 6.97
CA MET A 1153 33.02 1.05 7.33
C MET A 1153 33.38 0.14 6.15
N LEU A 1154 33.89 -1.06 6.46
CA LEU A 1154 34.13 -2.09 5.44
C LEU A 1154 32.78 -2.66 4.96
N PRO A 1155 32.65 -2.99 3.65
CA PRO A 1155 31.44 -3.63 3.14
C PRO A 1155 31.09 -4.97 3.82
N GLY A 1156 32.08 -5.69 4.35
CA GLY A 1156 31.88 -6.92 5.11
C GLY A 1156 31.09 -6.68 6.41
N ASP A 1157 31.56 -5.74 7.24
CA ASP A 1157 30.90 -5.40 8.51
C ASP A 1157 29.45 -4.92 8.31
N LEU A 1158 29.21 -4.14 7.24
CA LEU A 1158 27.86 -3.71 6.88
C LEU A 1158 26.98 -4.89 6.42
N THR A 1159 27.56 -5.83 5.68
CA THR A 1159 26.84 -7.03 5.22
C THR A 1159 26.41 -7.89 6.42
N ASP A 1160 27.29 -8.03 7.42
CA ASP A 1160 27.00 -8.77 8.65
C ASP A 1160 25.90 -8.08 9.48
N PHE A 1161 26.00 -6.76 9.67
CA PHE A 1161 24.98 -5.97 10.37
C PHE A 1161 23.59 -6.09 9.71
N TRP A 1162 23.50 -5.95 8.39
CA TRP A 1162 22.23 -6.11 7.69
C TRP A 1162 21.70 -7.56 7.76
N GLY A 1163 22.60 -8.53 7.93
CA GLY A 1163 22.25 -9.92 8.21
C GLY A 1163 21.69 -10.14 9.62
N GLU A 1164 22.15 -9.36 10.59
CA GLU A 1164 21.57 -9.28 11.93
C GLU A 1164 20.20 -8.61 11.92
N MET A 1165 20.05 -7.47 11.27
CA MET A 1165 18.74 -6.82 11.11
C MET A 1165 17.73 -7.72 10.39
N ALA A 1166 18.16 -8.45 9.36
CA ALA A 1166 17.34 -9.45 8.69
C ALA A 1166 17.00 -10.66 9.59
N ARG A 1167 17.80 -10.97 10.62
CA ARG A 1167 17.49 -11.98 11.65
C ARG A 1167 16.49 -11.44 12.68
N ARG A 1168 16.69 -10.20 13.13
CA ARG A 1168 15.79 -9.49 14.03
C ARG A 1168 14.37 -9.40 13.47
N ALA A 1169 14.22 -9.00 12.20
CA ALA A 1169 12.92 -8.88 11.54
C ALA A 1169 12.07 -10.18 11.60
N ARG A 1170 12.70 -11.35 11.82
CA ARG A 1170 12.03 -12.65 11.93
C ARG A 1170 11.42 -12.96 13.29
N ARG A 1171 12.01 -12.47 14.39
CA ARG A 1171 11.73 -12.90 15.76
C ARG A 1171 10.42 -12.33 16.31
#